data_AF-A0A843HFD5-F1
#
_entry.id   AF-A0A843HFD5-F1
#
_cell.length_a   1.000
_cell.length_b   1.000
_cell.length_c   1.000
_cell.angle_alpha   90.00
_cell.angle_beta   90.00
_cell.angle_gamma   90.00
#
_symmetry.space_group_name_H-M   'P 1'
#
loop_
_entity.id
_entity.type
_entity.pdbx_description
1 polymer ?
#
loop_
_entity_poly.entity_id
_entity_poly.type
_entity_poly.pdbx_seq_one_letter_code
_entity_poly.pdbx_strand_id
1 'polypeptide(L)'
;TDSKINAIVLASDSNKLTNVSVTVDAKDVASQWIEVDGTWIGLGNTIGIAVRSSDNYINLTNVTIRAKDNSEPYSSIYGIDIQSGNPNNILSKNTLYNVRINASTVNSGYTYGVNAIGVANTSTSMTWINATSDNYACGLQLSGESSDNVLAGYIYAASGDVAYGAYVSNMGGNGLNNNNLSKLYLQNITGANAVGFQIEGVNGTLIGNATFVLEGQQNTLVNVTNSNNTVLYGINYNNKNDDNENSRFVNAGNVNGIQLYLNSWNSTAGKGIILENASNINISNNYFNLYNTIGGDDAVVTDNTEAILVNNTPSIRVITEENYSNFFDENGVLKEEITADILTIGSDITGKDMIINRPVNLNNGGSYVLYNTTLIFNGTWKSGTYVDLKSNVTGIIIDNVDKPAIITDLDNDYQYNLWINDSTITVSGDNVVAVNSTQVAGSSYVYLLLNRDNITVTGKNATALLFTGNQTSNTYANGVAEIRNCTIDVTAEDTSIVYDAAKENVYFTYNRITQSGANAYTIKAENYGMDTWQYNNITITADNAAAFLAQNKLSTYSEYVRYNNINITSDNPTTAVNFTNSQRVTFNYNNVTVNSDNGETPVVSVDGTSTTVTNNYIAANDLYGNDAANAASVSNNKPVDTTITAESTVVALGENTTITGIVTAGTSAVADTTLTITYGDESVECVTQEDGSFTASIKTVADTKEVTISAPLSYNGKPATETITIQTLKPNTKITIEPLTFTAGELTTITATITASDDSVVTNGRVTFKVNGKTLKDSNNKVIYVDVVDGVASAEYLVPLTMNGKELNITAIYTGSSKFNKSTESVTGSVGPSEPTFTTSDITAAAGESINLTASITDGDKIVNTGKVVFKINGKTIKDDNGKVIYAKVVNGIAKVEYTLPADMKAKEYNITAVFTSPNYDKLEDVKTLTVN
;
A
#
# COMPACT_ATOMS: atom_id res chain seq x y z
N THR A 1 -2.00 -24.93 -51.72
CA THR A 1 -2.22 -26.05 -52.66
C THR A 1 -1.11 -27.07 -52.46
N ASP A 2 -1.31 -28.33 -52.85
CA ASP A 2 -0.31 -29.41 -52.71
C ASP A 2 0.69 -29.47 -53.88
N SER A 3 0.88 -28.35 -54.60
CA SER A 3 1.61 -28.26 -55.86
C SER A 3 2.54 -27.06 -55.88
N LYS A 4 3.55 -27.09 -56.78
CA LYS A 4 4.42 -25.95 -57.12
C LYS A 4 3.60 -24.67 -57.30
N ILE A 5 4.02 -23.58 -56.65
CA ILE A 5 3.43 -22.24 -56.78
C ILE A 5 4.54 -21.23 -57.05
N ASN A 6 4.39 -20.48 -58.14
CA ASN A 6 5.07 -19.21 -58.36
C ASN A 6 3.99 -18.13 -58.53
N ALA A 7 3.80 -17.25 -57.56
CA ALA A 7 2.64 -16.34 -57.58
C ALA A 7 2.73 -15.29 -58.71
N ILE A 8 3.92 -14.74 -58.91
CA ILE A 8 4.25 -13.86 -60.04
C ILE A 8 5.55 -14.36 -60.68
N VAL A 9 5.59 -14.40 -62.01
CA VAL A 9 6.81 -14.72 -62.78
C VAL A 9 7.13 -13.57 -63.72
N LEU A 10 8.30 -12.96 -63.55
CA LEU A 10 8.84 -11.96 -64.46
C LEU A 10 9.76 -12.68 -65.47
N ALA A 11 9.21 -13.02 -66.65
CA ALA A 11 9.86 -13.89 -67.63
C ALA A 11 10.49 -13.17 -68.84
N SER A 12 10.30 -11.84 -68.96
CA SER A 12 10.86 -11.01 -70.05
C SER A 12 11.55 -9.79 -69.47
N ASP A 13 12.47 -9.16 -70.18
CA ASP A 13 13.21 -8.02 -69.61
C ASP A 13 12.33 -6.78 -69.38
N SER A 14 12.81 -5.86 -68.53
CA SER A 14 12.21 -4.53 -68.32
C SER A 14 10.80 -4.52 -67.71
N ASN A 15 10.41 -5.53 -66.91
CA ASN A 15 9.12 -5.47 -66.20
C ASN A 15 9.13 -4.42 -65.09
N LYS A 16 7.95 -3.87 -64.81
CA LYS A 16 7.71 -2.97 -63.68
C LYS A 16 6.57 -3.49 -62.83
N LEU A 17 6.86 -3.83 -61.58
CA LEU A 17 5.87 -4.22 -60.58
C LEU A 17 5.80 -3.11 -59.53
N THR A 18 4.72 -2.33 -59.51
CA THR A 18 4.57 -1.19 -58.58
C THR A 18 3.28 -1.29 -57.80
N ASN A 19 3.33 -1.08 -56.48
CA ASN A 19 2.15 -1.04 -55.61
C ASN A 19 1.34 -2.35 -55.62
N VAL A 20 2.04 -3.49 -55.49
CA VAL A 20 1.45 -4.83 -55.56
C VAL A 20 1.51 -5.51 -54.19
N SER A 21 0.47 -6.30 -53.89
CA SER A 21 0.45 -7.20 -52.72
C SER A 21 0.33 -8.63 -53.20
N VAL A 22 1.25 -9.49 -52.77
CA VAL A 22 1.30 -10.92 -53.06
C VAL A 22 1.14 -11.68 -51.74
N THR A 23 0.18 -12.60 -51.68
CA THR A 23 0.00 -13.50 -50.53
C THR A 23 -0.11 -14.93 -51.01
N VAL A 24 0.77 -15.79 -50.49
CA VAL A 24 0.83 -17.21 -50.83
C VAL A 24 0.75 -18.04 -49.56
N ASP A 25 -0.28 -18.89 -49.48
CA ASP A 25 -0.41 -19.94 -48.48
C ASP A 25 -0.27 -21.31 -49.20
N ALA A 26 0.87 -21.97 -49.03
CA ALA A 26 1.22 -23.18 -49.78
C ALA A 26 1.75 -24.30 -48.86
N LYS A 27 1.83 -25.52 -49.40
CA LYS A 27 2.68 -26.55 -48.81
C LYS A 27 4.13 -26.23 -49.18
N ASP A 28 5.08 -26.50 -48.28
CA ASP A 28 6.49 -26.42 -48.64
C ASP A 28 6.84 -27.58 -49.59
N VAL A 29 7.68 -27.32 -50.60
CA VAL A 29 8.05 -28.30 -51.63
C VAL A 29 9.56 -28.25 -51.83
N ALA A 30 10.20 -29.41 -51.84
CA ALA A 30 11.64 -29.53 -52.11
C ALA A 30 12.03 -28.80 -53.39
N SER A 31 13.13 -28.04 -53.33
CA SER A 31 13.71 -27.38 -54.49
C SER A 31 14.16 -28.41 -55.52
N GLN A 32 13.91 -28.11 -56.80
CA GLN A 32 14.37 -28.95 -57.90
C GLN A 32 15.83 -28.61 -58.22
N TRP A 33 16.72 -29.60 -58.14
CA TRP A 33 18.12 -29.41 -58.51
C TRP A 33 18.34 -29.68 -60.00
N ILE A 34 19.00 -28.75 -60.68
CA ILE A 34 19.36 -28.84 -62.09
C ILE A 34 20.88 -28.72 -62.22
N GLU A 35 21.49 -29.66 -62.94
CA GLU A 35 22.89 -29.58 -63.35
C GLU A 35 22.99 -29.04 -64.78
N VAL A 36 23.82 -28.02 -64.99
CA VAL A 36 24.18 -27.50 -66.31
C VAL A 36 25.70 -27.37 -66.36
N ASP A 37 26.33 -28.04 -67.33
CA ASP A 37 27.79 -28.02 -67.55
C ASP A 37 28.63 -28.25 -66.28
N GLY A 38 28.20 -29.20 -65.42
CA GLY A 38 28.88 -29.54 -64.16
C GLY A 38 28.54 -28.64 -62.97
N THR A 39 27.62 -27.69 -63.15
CA THR A 39 27.23 -26.71 -62.14
C THR A 39 25.77 -26.92 -61.72
N TRP A 40 25.53 -27.02 -60.41
CA TRP A 40 24.20 -27.27 -59.84
C TRP A 40 23.51 -25.98 -59.42
N ILE A 41 22.23 -25.84 -59.77
CA ILE A 41 21.35 -24.76 -59.31
C ILE A 41 20.06 -25.32 -58.72
N GLY A 42 19.63 -24.75 -57.59
CA GLY A 42 18.36 -25.08 -56.94
C GLY A 42 17.23 -24.18 -57.43
N LEU A 43 16.21 -24.77 -58.06
CA LEU A 43 14.99 -24.10 -58.45
C LEU A 43 13.91 -24.28 -57.38
N GLY A 44 13.58 -23.18 -56.69
CA GLY A 44 12.47 -23.14 -55.76
C GLY A 44 11.13 -23.52 -56.43
N ASN A 45 10.32 -24.28 -55.70
CA ASN A 45 8.99 -24.68 -56.15
C ASN A 45 7.85 -23.89 -55.46
N THR A 46 8.17 -23.17 -54.39
CA THR A 46 7.20 -22.34 -53.65
C THR A 46 7.75 -20.92 -53.52
N ILE A 47 7.34 -20.04 -54.43
CA ILE A 47 7.91 -18.70 -54.63
C ILE A 47 6.81 -17.63 -54.65
N GLY A 48 7.00 -16.54 -53.91
CA GLY A 48 6.16 -15.35 -53.98
C GLY A 48 6.33 -14.64 -55.33
N ILE A 49 7.53 -14.14 -55.62
CA ILE A 49 7.88 -13.53 -56.91
C ILE A 49 9.13 -14.21 -57.49
N ALA A 50 8.98 -14.84 -58.65
CA ALA A 50 10.07 -15.43 -59.41
C ALA A 50 10.54 -14.45 -60.51
N VAL A 51 11.74 -13.91 -60.36
CA VAL A 51 12.39 -13.06 -61.37
C VAL A 51 13.30 -13.94 -62.22
N ARG A 52 12.98 -14.05 -63.51
CA ARG A 52 13.65 -14.94 -64.49
C ARG A 52 14.28 -14.18 -65.67
N SER A 53 14.34 -12.85 -65.58
CA SER A 53 14.80 -11.95 -66.63
C SER A 53 15.61 -10.77 -66.06
N SER A 54 16.15 -9.92 -66.93
CA SER A 54 16.96 -8.74 -66.57
C SER A 54 16.14 -7.45 -66.55
N ASP A 55 16.73 -6.39 -66.00
CA ASP A 55 16.22 -5.01 -66.04
C ASP A 55 14.85 -4.80 -65.38
N ASN A 56 14.47 -5.66 -64.42
CA ASN A 56 13.17 -5.53 -63.75
C ASN A 56 13.22 -4.54 -62.59
N TYR A 57 12.10 -3.82 -62.39
CA TYR A 57 11.92 -2.87 -61.30
C TYR A 57 10.71 -3.25 -60.44
N ILE A 58 10.95 -3.69 -59.20
CA ILE A 58 9.92 -4.03 -58.21
C ILE A 58 9.91 -2.92 -57.16
N ASN A 59 8.78 -2.25 -57.02
CA ASN A 59 8.61 -1.07 -56.18
C ASN A 59 7.33 -1.11 -55.34
N LEU A 60 7.36 -0.58 -54.12
CA LEU A 60 6.18 -0.45 -53.25
C LEU A 60 5.39 -1.77 -53.15
N THR A 61 6.09 -2.89 -53.01
CA THR A 61 5.50 -4.22 -53.14
C THR A 61 5.57 -4.97 -51.81
N ASN A 62 4.45 -5.57 -51.40
CA ASN A 62 4.37 -6.42 -50.22
C ASN A 62 4.24 -7.89 -50.65
N VAL A 63 5.12 -8.75 -50.16
CA VAL A 63 5.13 -10.18 -50.42
C VAL A 63 4.98 -10.90 -49.09
N THR A 64 3.96 -11.74 -48.96
CA THR A 64 3.78 -12.63 -47.81
C THR A 64 3.67 -14.06 -48.30
N ILE A 65 4.54 -14.93 -47.82
CA ILE A 65 4.54 -16.36 -48.16
C ILE A 65 4.62 -17.19 -46.88
N ARG A 66 3.69 -18.15 -46.74
CA ARG A 66 3.57 -19.00 -45.55
C ARG A 66 3.43 -20.46 -45.96
N ALA A 67 4.31 -21.31 -45.44
CA ALA A 67 4.14 -22.75 -45.54
C ALA A 67 3.33 -23.29 -44.35
N LYS A 68 2.31 -24.13 -44.62
CA LYS A 68 1.40 -24.66 -43.58
C LYS A 68 1.72 -26.08 -43.09
N ASP A 69 2.61 -26.79 -43.76
CA ASP A 69 3.08 -28.13 -43.41
C ASP A 69 4.42 -28.39 -44.11
N ASN A 70 5.31 -29.09 -43.42
CA ASN A 70 6.57 -29.57 -43.97
C ASN A 70 6.99 -30.91 -43.34
N SER A 71 6.93 -31.97 -44.15
CA SER A 71 7.36 -33.33 -43.80
C SER A 71 8.47 -33.87 -44.72
N GLU A 72 8.94 -33.09 -45.71
CA GLU A 72 9.95 -33.54 -46.67
C GLU A 72 11.31 -32.87 -46.39
N PRO A 73 12.43 -33.64 -46.39
CA PRO A 73 13.77 -33.06 -46.25
C PRO A 73 14.06 -32.02 -47.34
N TYR A 74 14.70 -30.90 -46.96
CA TYR A 74 15.13 -29.81 -47.87
C TYR A 74 13.99 -29.08 -48.61
N SER A 75 12.78 -29.11 -48.09
CA SER A 75 11.72 -28.20 -48.55
C SER A 75 12.14 -26.73 -48.34
N SER A 76 11.82 -25.87 -49.29
CA SER A 76 12.20 -24.45 -49.22
C SER A 76 11.12 -23.54 -49.79
N ILE A 77 10.88 -22.41 -49.11
CA ILE A 77 10.10 -21.30 -49.66
C ILE A 77 10.97 -20.08 -49.92
N TYR A 78 10.55 -19.29 -50.90
CA TYR A 78 11.26 -18.10 -51.33
C TYR A 78 10.28 -16.92 -51.40
N GLY A 79 10.56 -15.84 -50.66
CA GLY A 79 9.81 -14.59 -50.79
C GLY A 79 9.95 -14.01 -52.20
N ILE A 80 11.18 -13.65 -52.56
CA ILE A 80 11.57 -13.28 -53.92
C ILE A 80 12.78 -14.11 -54.34
N ASP A 81 12.69 -14.70 -55.52
CA ASP A 81 13.74 -15.54 -56.10
C ASP A 81 14.20 -14.96 -57.44
N ILE A 82 15.45 -14.49 -57.52
CA ILE A 82 16.07 -13.84 -58.67
C ILE A 82 17.15 -14.75 -59.24
N GLN A 83 16.81 -15.47 -60.30
CA GLN A 83 17.75 -16.38 -60.98
C GLN A 83 17.19 -16.76 -62.34
N SER A 84 18.05 -17.04 -63.33
CA SER A 84 17.59 -17.46 -64.66
C SER A 84 17.14 -18.93 -64.71
N GLY A 85 17.49 -19.71 -63.68
CA GLY A 85 17.35 -21.16 -63.65
C GLY A 85 18.38 -21.91 -64.49
N ASN A 86 19.36 -21.21 -65.07
CA ASN A 86 20.53 -21.76 -65.70
C ASN A 86 21.77 -21.06 -65.11
N PRO A 87 22.68 -21.79 -64.43
CA PRO A 87 23.82 -21.18 -63.76
C PRO A 87 24.76 -20.41 -64.71
N ASN A 88 24.72 -20.70 -66.02
CA ASN A 88 25.52 -20.01 -67.04
C ASN A 88 24.85 -18.74 -67.60
N ASN A 89 23.63 -18.40 -67.14
CA ASN A 89 22.90 -17.20 -67.59
C ASN A 89 22.71 -16.22 -66.43
N ILE A 90 23.44 -15.09 -66.52
CA ILE A 90 23.46 -14.07 -65.48
C ILE A 90 22.31 -13.07 -65.70
N LEU A 91 21.45 -12.89 -64.70
CA LEU A 91 20.43 -11.85 -64.72
C LEU A 91 21.02 -10.53 -64.27
N SER A 92 20.72 -9.43 -64.96
CA SER A 92 21.32 -8.14 -64.62
C SER A 92 20.32 -7.00 -64.41
N LYS A 93 20.74 -5.97 -63.67
CA LYS A 93 19.98 -4.69 -63.49
C LYS A 93 18.61 -4.84 -62.85
N ASN A 94 18.38 -5.90 -62.07
CA ASN A 94 17.16 -6.06 -61.30
C ASN A 94 17.19 -5.15 -60.06
N THR A 95 16.08 -4.48 -59.76
CA THR A 95 16.00 -3.51 -58.65
C THR A 95 14.79 -3.79 -57.77
N LEU A 96 15.04 -3.95 -56.47
CA LEU A 96 14.01 -3.96 -55.42
C LEU A 96 14.06 -2.64 -54.65
N TYR A 97 13.01 -1.82 -54.74
CA TYR A 97 12.93 -0.56 -54.02
C TYR A 97 11.66 -0.49 -53.18
N ASN A 98 11.76 -0.21 -51.87
CA ASN A 98 10.59 -0.11 -51.01
C ASN A 98 9.71 -1.39 -51.04
N VAL A 99 10.34 -2.55 -50.85
CA VAL A 99 9.68 -3.86 -50.89
C VAL A 99 9.64 -4.46 -49.49
N ARG A 100 8.51 -5.04 -49.08
CA ARG A 100 8.39 -5.77 -47.80
C ARG A 100 8.13 -7.23 -48.07
N ILE A 101 8.94 -8.10 -47.48
CA ILE A 101 8.89 -9.54 -47.68
C ILE A 101 8.71 -10.19 -46.31
N ASN A 102 7.67 -11.01 -46.16
CA ASN A 102 7.42 -11.83 -44.98
C ASN A 102 7.31 -13.28 -45.43
N ALA A 103 8.40 -14.03 -45.28
CA ALA A 103 8.47 -15.45 -45.58
C ALA A 103 8.52 -16.25 -44.28
N SER A 104 7.68 -17.28 -44.15
CA SER A 104 7.62 -18.10 -42.93
C SER A 104 7.32 -19.57 -43.23
N THR A 105 8.06 -20.47 -42.60
CA THR A 105 7.81 -21.92 -42.60
C THR A 105 7.73 -22.45 -41.18
N VAL A 106 7.30 -23.71 -41.03
CA VAL A 106 7.26 -24.48 -39.78
C VAL A 106 7.97 -25.82 -39.99
N ASN A 107 8.27 -26.55 -38.91
CA ASN A 107 8.98 -27.83 -38.89
C ASN A 107 10.38 -27.73 -39.54
N SER A 108 10.78 -28.69 -40.37
CA SER A 108 12.13 -28.77 -40.97
C SER A 108 12.40 -27.80 -42.13
N GLY A 109 11.54 -26.79 -42.37
CA GLY A 109 11.50 -26.02 -43.61
C GLY A 109 12.61 -24.99 -43.74
N TYR A 110 13.03 -24.69 -44.96
CA TYR A 110 14.04 -23.67 -45.21
C TYR A 110 13.33 -22.41 -45.72
N THR A 111 13.59 -21.28 -45.08
CA THR A 111 12.97 -20.01 -45.48
C THR A 111 14.02 -19.08 -46.05
N TYR A 112 13.81 -18.63 -47.29
CA TYR A 112 14.60 -17.60 -47.92
C TYR A 112 13.74 -16.36 -48.15
N GLY A 113 14.16 -15.22 -47.59
CA GLY A 113 13.49 -13.94 -47.84
C GLY A 113 13.71 -13.47 -49.28
N VAL A 114 14.98 -13.22 -49.62
CA VAL A 114 15.45 -12.98 -50.99
C VAL A 114 16.50 -14.01 -51.33
N ASN A 115 16.31 -14.72 -52.43
CA ASN A 115 17.34 -15.57 -53.02
C ASN A 115 17.78 -14.97 -54.35
N ALA A 116 19.07 -14.72 -54.52
CA ALA A 116 19.67 -14.19 -55.73
C ALA A 116 20.81 -15.08 -56.20
N ILE A 117 20.67 -15.72 -57.35
CA ILE A 117 21.66 -16.67 -57.89
C ILE A 117 22.02 -16.26 -59.31
N GLY A 118 23.31 -16.06 -59.58
CA GLY A 118 23.81 -15.69 -60.91
C GLY A 118 23.31 -14.29 -61.32
N VAL A 119 23.60 -13.27 -60.51
CA VAL A 119 23.08 -11.91 -60.72
C VAL A 119 24.18 -10.85 -60.80
N ALA A 120 24.02 -9.88 -61.70
CA ALA A 120 24.94 -8.76 -61.85
C ALA A 120 24.24 -7.40 -61.79
N ASN A 121 24.87 -6.39 -61.19
CA ASN A 121 24.29 -5.05 -61.09
C ASN A 121 22.86 -5.04 -60.50
N THR A 122 22.53 -6.01 -59.65
CA THR A 122 21.23 -6.08 -58.95
C THR A 122 21.30 -5.19 -57.72
N SER A 123 20.22 -4.47 -57.44
CA SER A 123 20.18 -3.56 -56.31
C SER A 123 18.95 -3.72 -55.44
N THR A 124 19.13 -3.53 -54.13
CA THR A 124 18.02 -3.39 -53.18
C THR A 124 18.19 -2.12 -52.37
N SER A 125 17.10 -1.41 -52.11
CA SER A 125 17.09 -0.25 -51.22
C SER A 125 15.72 -0.10 -50.57
N MET A 126 15.68 0.30 -49.30
CA MET A 126 14.45 0.32 -48.51
C MET A 126 13.69 -1.02 -48.60
N THR A 127 14.40 -2.15 -48.63
CA THR A 127 13.76 -3.48 -48.70
C THR A 127 13.76 -4.08 -47.31
N TRP A 128 12.59 -4.46 -46.79
CA TRP A 128 12.43 -5.15 -45.51
C TRP A 128 12.22 -6.63 -45.76
N ILE A 129 13.10 -7.45 -45.21
CA ILE A 129 13.10 -8.89 -45.38
C ILE A 129 12.89 -9.53 -44.02
N ASN A 130 11.81 -10.28 -43.87
CA ASN A 130 11.53 -11.08 -42.69
C ASN A 130 11.44 -12.54 -43.11
N ALA A 131 12.36 -13.37 -42.62
CA ALA A 131 12.44 -14.80 -42.88
C ALA A 131 12.35 -15.57 -41.56
N THR A 132 11.33 -16.42 -41.39
CA THR A 132 11.18 -17.24 -40.19
C THR A 132 11.03 -18.72 -40.51
N SER A 133 11.60 -19.59 -39.67
CA SER A 133 11.50 -21.04 -39.76
C SER A 133 11.68 -21.68 -38.38
N ASP A 134 11.28 -22.94 -38.18
CA ASP A 134 11.69 -23.70 -37.00
C ASP A 134 13.09 -24.34 -37.17
N ASN A 135 13.64 -24.39 -38.39
CA ASN A 135 14.93 -25.03 -38.70
C ASN A 135 15.96 -24.05 -39.29
N TYR A 136 15.73 -23.56 -40.51
CA TYR A 136 16.69 -22.73 -41.25
C TYR A 136 16.03 -21.47 -41.80
N ALA A 137 16.57 -20.29 -41.49
CA ALA A 137 16.11 -19.02 -42.04
C ALA A 137 17.28 -18.22 -42.62
N CYS A 138 17.13 -17.74 -43.85
CA CYS A 138 18.09 -16.86 -44.50
C CYS A 138 17.37 -15.62 -45.03
N GLY A 139 17.71 -14.45 -44.50
CA GLY A 139 17.16 -13.18 -44.97
C GLY A 139 17.52 -12.96 -46.43
N LEU A 140 18.82 -12.92 -46.74
CA LEU A 140 19.34 -12.67 -48.09
C LEU A 140 20.35 -13.73 -48.49
N GLN A 141 20.07 -14.49 -49.55
CA GLN A 141 21.05 -15.36 -50.18
C GLN A 141 21.57 -14.71 -51.47
N LEU A 142 22.89 -14.70 -51.65
CA LEU A 142 23.57 -14.29 -52.88
C LEU A 142 24.58 -15.38 -53.28
N SER A 143 24.40 -16.00 -54.44
CA SER A 143 25.27 -17.09 -54.87
C SER A 143 25.43 -17.21 -56.40
N GLY A 144 26.13 -18.24 -56.86
CA GLY A 144 26.46 -18.43 -58.28
C GLY A 144 27.40 -17.36 -58.83
N GLU A 145 27.55 -17.30 -60.16
CA GLU A 145 28.35 -16.26 -60.83
C GLU A 145 27.67 -14.89 -60.72
N SER A 146 28.00 -14.13 -59.67
CA SER A 146 27.35 -12.87 -59.32
C SER A 146 28.34 -11.72 -59.16
N SER A 147 28.04 -10.55 -59.71
CA SER A 147 28.96 -9.40 -59.62
C SER A 147 28.33 -8.02 -59.47
N ASP A 148 29.06 -7.10 -58.84
CA ASP A 148 28.73 -5.66 -58.84
C ASP A 148 27.33 -5.33 -58.29
N ASN A 149 26.84 -6.13 -57.34
CA ASN A 149 25.52 -5.95 -56.74
C ASN A 149 25.57 -4.96 -55.57
N VAL A 150 24.47 -4.20 -55.36
CA VAL A 150 24.33 -3.22 -54.25
C VAL A 150 23.08 -3.53 -53.44
N LEU A 151 23.23 -4.28 -52.36
CA LEU A 151 22.13 -4.84 -51.59
C LEU A 151 22.02 -4.15 -50.23
N ALA A 152 21.04 -3.23 -50.10
CA ALA A 152 20.73 -2.50 -48.86
C ALA A 152 19.27 -2.73 -48.42
N GLY A 153 18.98 -2.50 -47.14
CA GLY A 153 17.66 -2.76 -46.58
C GLY A 153 17.69 -3.14 -45.10
N TYR A 154 16.65 -3.82 -44.64
CA TYR A 154 16.49 -4.28 -43.26
C TYR A 154 16.20 -5.78 -43.28
N ILE A 155 16.89 -6.54 -42.44
CA ILE A 155 16.73 -7.99 -42.34
C ILE A 155 16.34 -8.40 -40.92
N TYR A 156 15.34 -9.26 -40.85
CA TYR A 156 14.93 -10.05 -39.71
C TYR A 156 15.02 -11.53 -40.13
N ALA A 157 15.71 -12.35 -39.35
CA ALA A 157 15.81 -13.77 -39.60
C ALA A 157 15.71 -14.53 -38.28
N ALA A 158 14.71 -15.40 -38.16
CA ALA A 158 14.50 -16.19 -36.94
C ALA A 158 14.38 -17.68 -37.28
N SER A 159 15.12 -18.51 -36.55
CA SER A 159 15.16 -19.96 -36.73
C SER A 159 15.22 -20.69 -35.38
N GLY A 160 14.84 -21.97 -35.33
CA GLY A 160 15.16 -22.82 -34.18
C GLY A 160 16.61 -23.32 -34.17
N ASP A 161 17.23 -23.49 -35.34
CA ASP A 161 18.63 -23.92 -35.48
C ASP A 161 19.53 -22.81 -36.06
N VAL A 162 19.52 -22.57 -37.37
CA VAL A 162 20.44 -21.60 -38.01
C VAL A 162 19.70 -20.44 -38.69
N ALA A 163 20.07 -19.21 -38.30
CA ALA A 163 19.57 -17.98 -38.90
C ALA A 163 20.70 -17.16 -39.52
N TYR A 164 20.59 -16.88 -40.81
CA TYR A 164 21.49 -15.99 -41.55
C TYR A 164 20.82 -14.64 -41.83
N GLY A 165 21.50 -13.56 -41.49
CA GLY A 165 21.18 -12.24 -42.03
C GLY A 165 21.39 -12.24 -43.55
N ALA A 166 22.63 -12.49 -43.97
CA ALA A 166 22.98 -12.75 -45.36
C ALA A 166 23.93 -13.95 -45.50
N TYR A 167 23.67 -14.80 -46.48
CA TYR A 167 24.57 -15.87 -46.92
C TYR A 167 25.03 -15.58 -48.35
N VAL A 168 26.29 -15.20 -48.48
CA VAL A 168 26.97 -14.90 -49.74
C VAL A 168 28.00 -16.00 -50.02
N SER A 169 27.74 -16.83 -51.03
CA SER A 169 28.63 -17.97 -51.33
C SER A 169 28.85 -18.20 -52.80
N ASN A 170 30.07 -18.57 -53.18
CA ASN A 170 30.37 -19.03 -54.53
C ASN A 170 29.92 -20.48 -54.79
N MET A 171 28.92 -20.98 -54.04
CA MET A 171 28.31 -22.28 -54.31
C MET A 171 27.69 -22.27 -55.71
N GLY A 172 28.15 -23.17 -56.58
CA GLY A 172 27.60 -23.34 -57.93
C GLY A 172 28.01 -22.26 -58.94
N GLY A 173 29.20 -21.66 -58.86
CA GLY A 173 29.67 -20.70 -59.87
C GLY A 173 31.19 -20.49 -59.92
N ASN A 174 31.68 -19.93 -61.03
CA ASN A 174 33.10 -19.62 -61.26
C ASN A 174 33.47 -18.16 -60.94
N GLY A 175 32.77 -17.49 -60.02
CA GLY A 175 33.17 -16.16 -59.57
C GLY A 175 32.05 -15.33 -58.94
N LEU A 176 32.19 -15.01 -57.65
CA LEU A 176 31.34 -14.05 -56.96
C LEU A 176 32.18 -12.82 -56.58
N ASN A 177 31.95 -11.68 -57.24
CA ASN A 177 32.89 -10.56 -57.24
C ASN A 177 32.26 -9.19 -56.94
N ASN A 178 32.98 -8.32 -56.22
CA ASN A 178 32.65 -6.89 -56.05
C ASN A 178 31.23 -6.58 -55.55
N ASN A 179 30.78 -7.24 -54.48
CA ASN A 179 29.43 -7.03 -53.95
C ASN A 179 29.40 -6.04 -52.78
N ASN A 180 28.43 -5.14 -52.77
CA ASN A 180 28.25 -4.10 -51.76
C ASN A 180 26.98 -4.33 -50.95
N LEU A 181 27.15 -4.67 -49.68
CA LEU A 181 26.11 -4.91 -48.67
C LEU A 181 26.03 -3.75 -47.65
N SER A 182 26.53 -2.57 -48.01
CA SER A 182 26.49 -1.40 -47.14
C SER A 182 25.04 -0.93 -46.94
N LYS A 183 24.72 -0.45 -45.74
CA LYS A 183 23.36 -0.05 -45.31
C LYS A 183 22.35 -1.21 -45.32
N LEU A 184 22.81 -2.44 -45.17
CA LEU A 184 21.97 -3.59 -44.87
C LEU A 184 21.89 -3.76 -43.35
N TYR A 185 20.81 -3.30 -42.73
CA TYR A 185 20.62 -3.33 -41.29
C TYR A 185 20.10 -4.70 -40.83
N LEU A 186 20.75 -5.31 -39.85
CA LEU A 186 20.29 -6.54 -39.20
C LEU A 186 19.56 -6.13 -37.91
N GLN A 187 18.26 -6.41 -37.81
CA GLN A 187 17.41 -5.85 -36.75
C GLN A 187 17.05 -6.87 -35.67
N ASN A 188 16.97 -8.15 -36.03
CA ASN A 188 16.88 -9.25 -35.08
C ASN A 188 17.22 -10.56 -35.80
N ILE A 189 18.44 -11.07 -35.60
CA ILE A 189 18.85 -12.38 -36.11
C ILE A 189 18.89 -13.35 -34.91
N THR A 190 18.02 -14.36 -34.92
CA THR A 190 17.79 -15.24 -33.77
C THR A 190 17.84 -16.71 -34.20
N GLY A 191 18.58 -17.53 -33.45
CA GLY A 191 18.64 -18.99 -33.62
C GLY A 191 19.57 -19.63 -32.60
N ALA A 192 19.69 -20.96 -32.61
CA ALA A 192 20.78 -21.63 -31.88
C ALA A 192 22.13 -21.12 -32.40
N ASN A 193 22.24 -20.94 -33.72
CA ASN A 193 23.35 -20.31 -34.42
C ASN A 193 22.84 -19.11 -35.22
N ALA A 194 23.06 -17.89 -34.71
CA ALA A 194 22.74 -16.65 -35.42
C ALA A 194 24.00 -16.11 -36.11
N VAL A 195 23.97 -16.02 -37.44
CA VAL A 195 25.08 -15.53 -38.25
C VAL A 195 24.64 -14.27 -39.00
N GLY A 196 25.30 -13.14 -38.76
CA GLY A 196 24.97 -11.89 -39.44
C GLY A 196 25.28 -11.99 -40.94
N PHE A 197 26.54 -12.29 -41.26
CA PHE A 197 27.01 -12.49 -42.63
C PHE A 197 27.85 -13.75 -42.75
N GLN A 198 27.47 -14.65 -43.65
CA GLN A 198 28.28 -15.80 -44.06
C GLN A 198 28.86 -15.51 -45.45
N ILE A 199 30.18 -15.41 -45.56
CA ILE A 199 30.93 -15.10 -46.79
C ILE A 199 31.85 -16.28 -47.13
N GLU A 200 31.65 -16.91 -48.29
CA GLU A 200 32.37 -18.14 -48.65
C GLU A 200 32.77 -18.16 -50.13
N GLY A 201 34.07 -18.30 -50.42
CA GLY A 201 34.57 -18.38 -51.80
C GLY A 201 34.46 -17.07 -52.60
N VAL A 202 34.38 -15.92 -51.95
CA VAL A 202 34.03 -14.62 -52.56
C VAL A 202 35.27 -13.75 -52.78
N ASN A 203 35.30 -12.93 -53.84
CA ASN A 203 36.38 -11.96 -54.06
C ASN A 203 35.83 -10.53 -54.17
N GLY A 204 36.03 -9.72 -53.14
CA GLY A 204 35.51 -8.35 -53.09
C GLY A 204 34.11 -8.30 -52.48
N THR A 205 34.04 -7.97 -51.19
CA THR A 205 32.77 -7.75 -50.48
C THR A 205 32.89 -6.54 -49.55
N LEU A 206 31.95 -5.61 -49.63
CA LEU A 206 31.90 -4.42 -48.79
C LEU A 206 30.66 -4.47 -47.88
N ILE A 207 30.85 -4.52 -46.56
CA ILE A 207 29.79 -4.49 -45.55
C ILE A 207 30.02 -3.27 -44.67
N GLY A 208 29.01 -2.43 -44.45
CA GLY A 208 29.22 -1.25 -43.62
C GLY A 208 28.09 -0.25 -43.51
N ASN A 209 28.32 0.81 -42.74
CA ASN A 209 27.38 1.90 -42.47
C ASN A 209 25.99 1.39 -42.02
N ALA A 210 25.97 0.49 -41.04
CA ALA A 210 24.75 -0.16 -40.58
C ALA A 210 24.83 -0.54 -39.09
N THR A 211 23.66 -0.76 -38.49
CA THR A 211 23.52 -1.28 -37.12
C THR A 211 23.05 -2.73 -37.20
N PHE A 212 23.70 -3.60 -36.42
CA PHE A 212 23.41 -5.02 -36.35
C PHE A 212 22.95 -5.41 -34.94
N VAL A 213 21.89 -6.22 -34.89
CA VAL A 213 21.34 -6.80 -33.66
C VAL A 213 21.16 -8.30 -33.91
N LEU A 214 21.93 -9.09 -33.17
CA LEU A 214 21.87 -10.56 -33.14
C LEU A 214 21.50 -10.96 -31.71
N GLU A 215 20.54 -11.87 -31.57
CA GLU A 215 19.99 -12.33 -30.28
C GLU A 215 19.93 -13.87 -30.24
N GLY A 216 20.79 -14.54 -31.00
CA GLY A 216 20.91 -16.00 -30.97
C GLY A 216 21.61 -16.51 -29.72
N GLN A 217 21.52 -17.82 -29.50
CA GLN A 217 22.26 -18.50 -28.42
C GLN A 217 23.77 -18.45 -28.68
N GLN A 218 24.21 -18.66 -29.92
CA GLN A 218 25.57 -18.43 -30.37
C GLN A 218 25.56 -17.42 -31.52
N ASN A 219 26.24 -16.29 -31.35
CA ASN A 219 26.23 -15.20 -32.33
C ASN A 219 27.55 -15.14 -33.10
N THR A 220 27.50 -15.08 -34.43
CA THR A 220 28.67 -14.77 -35.27
C THR A 220 28.33 -13.57 -36.13
N LEU A 221 28.94 -12.41 -35.87
CA LEU A 221 28.61 -11.21 -36.63
C LEU A 221 28.96 -11.39 -38.11
N VAL A 222 30.18 -11.88 -38.39
CA VAL A 222 30.65 -12.15 -39.75
C VAL A 222 31.54 -13.39 -39.77
N ASN A 223 31.23 -14.34 -40.65
CA ASN A 223 32.07 -15.48 -40.97
C ASN A 223 32.60 -15.34 -42.41
N VAL A 224 33.91 -15.46 -42.61
CA VAL A 224 34.58 -15.28 -43.91
C VAL A 224 35.50 -16.47 -44.16
N THR A 225 35.25 -17.24 -45.20
CA THR A 225 36.05 -18.44 -45.49
C THR A 225 36.43 -18.51 -46.96
N ASN A 226 37.67 -18.90 -47.25
CA ASN A 226 38.18 -19.08 -48.62
C ASN A 226 37.91 -17.84 -49.52
N SER A 227 37.97 -16.64 -48.96
CA SER A 227 37.51 -15.40 -49.61
C SER A 227 38.57 -14.32 -49.58
N ASN A 228 38.52 -13.40 -50.56
CA ASN A 228 39.48 -12.32 -50.73
C ASN A 228 38.79 -10.94 -50.69
N ASN A 229 39.54 -9.91 -50.30
CA ASN A 229 39.16 -8.50 -50.41
C ASN A 229 37.84 -8.15 -49.71
N THR A 230 37.67 -8.55 -48.44
CA THR A 230 36.47 -8.23 -47.63
C THR A 230 36.69 -7.00 -46.77
N VAL A 231 35.80 -6.02 -46.85
CA VAL A 231 35.87 -4.75 -46.13
C VAL A 231 34.66 -4.59 -45.22
N LEU A 232 34.92 -4.26 -43.95
CA LEU A 232 33.95 -4.10 -42.86
C LEU A 232 34.13 -2.71 -42.25
N TYR A 233 33.16 -1.82 -42.39
CA TYR A 233 33.36 -0.44 -41.94
C TYR A 233 32.12 0.29 -41.41
N GLY A 234 32.28 1.10 -40.35
CA GLY A 234 31.17 1.89 -39.82
C GLY A 234 29.99 1.06 -39.32
N ILE A 235 30.25 -0.16 -38.81
CA ILE A 235 29.23 -1.07 -38.26
C ILE A 235 29.09 -0.81 -36.77
N ASN A 236 27.85 -0.67 -36.29
CA ASN A 236 27.53 -0.65 -34.87
C ASN A 236 26.88 -1.98 -34.46
N TYR A 237 27.50 -2.70 -33.52
CA TYR A 237 26.99 -3.96 -32.95
C TYR A 237 27.08 -3.88 -31.43
N ASN A 238 25.96 -4.09 -30.73
CA ASN A 238 25.94 -4.03 -29.28
C ASN A 238 25.07 -5.15 -28.71
N ASN A 239 25.71 -6.26 -28.34
CA ASN A 239 25.04 -7.36 -27.67
C ASN A 239 25.23 -7.27 -26.16
N LYS A 240 24.16 -6.88 -25.45
CA LYS A 240 24.19 -6.67 -24.00
C LYS A 240 23.82 -7.92 -23.20
N ASN A 241 23.36 -8.97 -23.86
CA ASN A 241 22.78 -10.16 -23.23
C ASN A 241 23.41 -11.45 -23.77
N ASP A 242 24.63 -11.39 -24.33
CA ASP A 242 25.38 -12.59 -24.73
C ASP A 242 25.98 -13.24 -23.48
N ASP A 243 25.79 -14.54 -23.33
CA ASP A 243 26.40 -15.37 -22.29
C ASP A 243 27.19 -16.55 -22.86
N ASN A 244 27.33 -16.64 -24.19
CA ASN A 244 27.95 -17.76 -24.85
C ASN A 244 29.40 -17.47 -25.26
N GLU A 245 30.33 -18.23 -24.69
CA GLU A 245 31.78 -18.14 -24.97
C GLU A 245 32.17 -18.47 -26.44
N ASN A 246 31.28 -19.11 -27.20
CA ASN A 246 31.51 -19.45 -28.60
C ASN A 246 31.01 -18.39 -29.59
N SER A 247 30.26 -17.40 -29.11
CA SER A 247 29.92 -16.19 -29.87
C SER A 247 31.20 -15.49 -30.35
N ARG A 248 31.13 -14.76 -31.46
CA ARG A 248 32.30 -14.07 -32.03
C ARG A 248 31.93 -12.87 -32.89
N PHE A 249 32.80 -11.86 -32.93
CA PHE A 249 32.69 -10.80 -33.92
C PHE A 249 33.03 -11.32 -35.31
N VAL A 250 34.23 -11.81 -35.53
CA VAL A 250 34.64 -12.28 -36.85
C VAL A 250 35.33 -13.63 -36.76
N ASN A 251 34.98 -14.51 -37.69
CA ASN A 251 35.73 -15.73 -37.95
C ASN A 251 36.23 -15.69 -39.39
N ALA A 252 37.56 -15.70 -39.59
CA ALA A 252 38.13 -15.61 -40.93
C ALA A 252 39.17 -16.70 -41.17
N GLY A 253 38.93 -17.57 -42.16
CA GLY A 253 39.78 -18.73 -42.47
C GLY A 253 40.18 -18.81 -43.95
N ASN A 254 41.47 -18.96 -44.26
CA ASN A 254 42.01 -19.03 -45.62
C ASN A 254 41.63 -17.80 -46.45
N VAL A 255 41.99 -16.61 -46.00
CA VAL A 255 41.54 -15.33 -46.58
C VAL A 255 42.71 -14.43 -46.97
N ASN A 256 42.51 -13.57 -47.98
CA ASN A 256 43.47 -12.51 -48.35
C ASN A 256 42.79 -11.14 -48.41
N GLY A 257 43.34 -10.11 -47.78
CA GLY A 257 42.86 -8.73 -47.98
C GLY A 257 41.63 -8.36 -47.15
N ILE A 258 41.59 -8.70 -45.87
CA ILE A 258 40.52 -8.24 -44.97
C ILE A 258 40.84 -6.83 -44.43
N GLN A 259 39.88 -5.91 -44.48
CA GLN A 259 39.98 -4.56 -43.92
C GLN A 259 38.84 -4.27 -42.96
N LEU A 260 39.14 -3.90 -41.70
CA LEU A 260 38.16 -3.48 -40.70
C LEU A 260 38.49 -2.07 -40.22
N TYR A 261 37.57 -1.11 -40.36
CA TYR A 261 37.78 0.24 -39.83
C TYR A 261 36.52 0.98 -39.40
N LEU A 262 36.62 1.83 -38.38
CA LEU A 262 35.53 2.66 -37.84
C LEU A 262 34.33 1.86 -37.34
N ASN A 263 34.52 0.59 -36.96
CA ASN A 263 33.47 -0.24 -36.37
C ASN A 263 33.38 0.00 -34.86
N SER A 264 32.20 -0.19 -34.27
CA SER A 264 31.98 -0.14 -32.82
C SER A 264 31.18 -1.37 -32.39
N TRP A 265 31.88 -2.35 -31.82
CA TRP A 265 31.36 -3.66 -31.45
C TRP A 265 31.54 -3.90 -29.95
N ASN A 266 30.43 -4.22 -29.29
CA ASN A 266 30.38 -4.53 -27.88
C ASN A 266 29.62 -5.85 -27.66
N SER A 267 30.16 -6.74 -26.85
CA SER A 267 29.49 -7.99 -26.45
C SER A 267 29.79 -8.31 -24.98
N THR A 268 28.83 -8.93 -24.28
CA THR A 268 29.02 -9.41 -22.90
C THR A 268 29.63 -10.80 -22.80
N ALA A 269 29.80 -11.51 -23.91
CA ALA A 269 30.48 -12.80 -23.97
C ALA A 269 31.10 -13.04 -25.35
N GLY A 270 31.80 -14.16 -25.47
CA GLY A 270 32.34 -14.66 -26.72
C GLY A 270 33.79 -14.28 -26.98
N LYS A 271 34.18 -14.41 -28.24
CA LYS A 271 35.50 -14.17 -28.80
C LYS A 271 35.46 -12.92 -29.68
N GLY A 272 36.61 -12.32 -29.93
CA GLY A 272 36.68 -11.17 -30.82
C GLY A 272 36.74 -11.60 -32.27
N ILE A 273 37.90 -11.38 -32.88
CA ILE A 273 38.19 -11.64 -34.27
C ILE A 273 39.19 -12.79 -34.32
N ILE A 274 38.86 -13.87 -35.00
CA ILE A 274 39.73 -15.03 -35.18
C ILE A 274 40.18 -15.05 -36.63
N LEU A 275 41.49 -15.09 -36.85
CA LEU A 275 42.13 -15.10 -38.18
C LEU A 275 43.01 -16.33 -38.32
N GLU A 276 42.68 -17.22 -39.25
CA GLU A 276 43.40 -18.47 -39.51
C GLU A 276 43.85 -18.52 -40.98
N ASN A 277 45.14 -18.77 -41.21
CA ASN A 277 45.74 -18.80 -42.56
C ASN A 277 45.36 -17.57 -43.42
N ALA A 278 45.43 -16.39 -42.81
CA ALA A 278 45.02 -15.13 -43.41
C ALA A 278 46.24 -14.27 -43.81
N SER A 279 46.10 -13.46 -44.85
CA SER A 279 47.17 -12.58 -45.34
C SER A 279 46.64 -11.22 -45.78
N ASN A 280 47.49 -10.19 -45.78
CA ASN A 280 47.11 -8.80 -46.11
C ASN A 280 45.96 -8.24 -45.24
N ILE A 281 46.05 -8.42 -43.92
CA ILE A 281 45.00 -8.00 -42.98
C ILE A 281 45.29 -6.61 -42.40
N ASN A 282 44.31 -5.71 -42.43
CA ASN A 282 44.40 -4.37 -41.84
C ASN A 282 43.17 -4.07 -40.98
N ILE A 283 43.37 -3.90 -39.67
CA ILE A 283 42.31 -3.64 -38.69
C ILE A 283 42.70 -2.36 -37.96
N SER A 284 41.98 -1.27 -38.20
CA SER A 284 42.34 0.02 -37.61
C SER A 284 41.17 0.93 -37.23
N ASN A 285 41.36 1.73 -36.18
CA ASN A 285 40.38 2.72 -35.72
C ASN A 285 39.00 2.10 -35.40
N ASN A 286 38.97 0.92 -34.79
CA ASN A 286 37.74 0.27 -34.34
C ASN A 286 37.59 0.36 -32.81
N TYR A 287 36.37 0.26 -32.32
CA TYR A 287 36.06 0.00 -30.92
C TYR A 287 35.60 -1.46 -30.78
N PHE A 288 36.40 -2.31 -30.13
CA PHE A 288 36.06 -3.71 -29.83
C PHE A 288 36.10 -3.91 -28.33
N ASN A 289 34.98 -4.25 -27.71
CA ASN A 289 34.89 -4.51 -26.29
C ASN A 289 34.16 -5.83 -26.02
N LEU A 290 34.86 -6.78 -25.41
CA LEU A 290 34.33 -8.06 -24.97
C LEU A 290 34.34 -8.09 -23.44
N TYR A 291 33.15 -7.96 -22.85
CA TYR A 291 32.88 -8.02 -21.42
C TYR A 291 33.83 -7.15 -20.56
N ASN A 292 34.30 -6.02 -21.09
CA ASN A 292 35.32 -5.18 -20.46
C ASN A 292 36.58 -5.93 -20.02
N THR A 293 36.90 -7.09 -20.60
CA THR A 293 38.08 -7.92 -20.24
C THR A 293 39.05 -8.07 -21.40
N ILE A 294 38.55 -8.03 -22.64
CA ILE A 294 39.35 -8.07 -23.87
C ILE A 294 38.87 -6.94 -24.78
N GLY A 295 39.78 -6.13 -25.32
CA GLY A 295 39.40 -5.04 -26.20
C GLY A 295 40.50 -4.54 -27.12
N GLY A 296 40.11 -3.69 -28.07
CA GLY A 296 41.04 -3.11 -29.04
C GLY A 296 41.79 -4.18 -29.82
N ASP A 297 43.12 -4.05 -29.89
CA ASP A 297 43.99 -4.99 -30.60
C ASP A 297 43.97 -6.39 -29.97
N ASP A 298 43.82 -6.50 -28.63
CA ASP A 298 43.81 -7.78 -27.90
C ASP A 298 42.57 -8.63 -28.24
N ALA A 299 41.54 -8.04 -28.86
CA ALA A 299 40.38 -8.77 -29.37
C ALA A 299 40.68 -9.55 -30.67
N VAL A 300 41.86 -9.40 -31.27
CA VAL A 300 42.25 -10.09 -32.51
C VAL A 300 43.20 -11.24 -32.20
N VAL A 301 42.77 -12.46 -32.52
CA VAL A 301 43.56 -13.69 -32.38
C VAL A 301 44.01 -14.15 -33.76
N THR A 302 45.30 -14.39 -33.93
CA THR A 302 45.91 -14.83 -35.19
C THR A 302 46.51 -16.24 -35.06
N ASP A 303 46.32 -17.06 -36.08
CA ASP A 303 47.05 -18.31 -36.32
C ASP A 303 47.58 -18.33 -37.77
N ASN A 304 48.87 -18.58 -37.94
CA ASN A 304 49.59 -18.50 -39.21
C ASN A 304 49.25 -17.24 -40.05
N THR A 305 49.12 -16.10 -39.38
CA THR A 305 48.61 -14.85 -39.96
C THR A 305 49.43 -13.66 -39.46
N GLU A 306 49.82 -12.75 -40.37
CA GLU A 306 50.32 -11.42 -40.02
C GLU A 306 49.23 -10.36 -40.28
N ALA A 307 48.95 -9.53 -39.28
CA ALA A 307 47.93 -8.48 -39.34
C ALA A 307 48.48 -7.12 -38.87
N ILE A 308 48.06 -6.04 -39.53
CA ILE A 308 48.34 -4.67 -39.11
C ILE A 308 47.19 -4.22 -38.19
N LEU A 309 47.48 -4.02 -36.92
CA LEU A 309 46.55 -3.55 -35.89
C LEU A 309 46.96 -2.15 -35.44
N VAL A 310 46.08 -1.15 -35.60
CA VAL A 310 46.40 0.26 -35.32
C VAL A 310 45.20 1.01 -34.75
N ASN A 311 45.36 1.67 -33.61
CA ASN A 311 44.35 2.55 -33.00
C ASN A 311 43.00 1.85 -32.73
N ASN A 312 42.98 0.55 -32.42
CA ASN A 312 41.75 -0.09 -31.97
C ASN A 312 41.61 0.07 -30.45
N THR A 313 40.43 0.48 -29.99
CA THR A 313 40.12 0.78 -28.59
C THR A 313 38.99 -0.13 -28.08
N PRO A 314 38.72 -0.17 -26.77
CA PRO A 314 39.60 0.24 -25.69
C PRO A 314 40.74 -0.76 -25.50
N SER A 315 41.92 -0.27 -25.14
CA SER A 315 42.96 -1.09 -24.52
C SER A 315 42.51 -1.47 -23.10
N ILE A 316 42.40 -2.77 -22.84
CA ILE A 316 41.91 -3.29 -21.55
C ILE A 316 43.05 -4.02 -20.84
N ARG A 317 43.17 -3.83 -19.52
CA ARG A 317 44.10 -4.59 -18.69
C ARG A 317 43.38 -5.19 -17.49
N VAL A 318 43.53 -6.51 -17.32
CA VAL A 318 42.85 -7.28 -16.29
C VAL A 318 43.79 -7.51 -15.10
N ILE A 319 43.37 -7.02 -13.93
CA ILE A 319 44.03 -7.17 -12.64
C ILE A 319 43.43 -8.39 -11.94
N THR A 320 44.28 -9.30 -11.50
CA THR A 320 43.93 -10.50 -10.75
C THR A 320 44.82 -10.56 -9.50
N GLU A 321 44.46 -11.44 -8.58
CA GLU A 321 45.24 -11.73 -7.38
C GLU A 321 46.69 -12.11 -7.74
N GLU A 322 46.87 -12.94 -8.76
CA GLU A 322 48.17 -13.45 -9.15
C GLU A 322 49.04 -12.40 -9.85
N ASN A 323 48.44 -11.50 -10.63
CA ASN A 323 49.16 -10.56 -11.46
C ASN A 323 49.22 -9.13 -10.89
N TYR A 324 48.67 -8.90 -9.70
CA TYR A 324 48.58 -7.59 -9.06
C TYR A 324 49.90 -6.79 -9.11
N SER A 325 51.02 -7.43 -8.79
CA SER A 325 52.35 -6.81 -8.77
C SER A 325 52.87 -6.38 -10.15
N ASN A 326 52.19 -6.75 -11.23
CA ASN A 326 52.48 -6.24 -12.56
C ASN A 326 51.94 -4.81 -12.72
N PHE A 327 50.81 -4.49 -12.08
CA PHE A 327 50.10 -3.22 -12.19
C PHE A 327 50.48 -2.20 -11.12
N PHE A 328 50.68 -2.68 -9.90
CA PHE A 328 50.98 -1.85 -8.75
C PHE A 328 52.39 -2.13 -8.23
N ASP A 329 53.07 -1.10 -7.73
CA ASP A 329 54.39 -1.25 -7.10
C ASP A 329 54.29 -1.84 -5.68
N GLU A 330 55.42 -1.95 -4.99
CA GLU A 330 55.49 -2.49 -3.62
C GLU A 330 54.71 -1.67 -2.58
N ASN A 331 54.38 -0.42 -2.89
CA ASN A 331 53.57 0.48 -2.05
C ASN A 331 52.10 0.51 -2.49
N GLY A 332 51.72 -0.28 -3.49
CA GLY A 332 50.37 -0.31 -4.04
C GLY A 332 50.08 0.83 -5.03
N VAL A 333 51.09 1.55 -5.53
CA VAL A 333 50.89 2.65 -6.50
C VAL A 333 50.81 2.13 -7.92
N LEU A 334 49.82 2.59 -8.68
CA LEU A 334 49.65 2.25 -10.10
C LEU A 334 50.86 2.73 -10.91
N LYS A 335 51.63 1.78 -11.46
CA LYS A 335 52.91 2.05 -12.12
C LYS A 335 52.76 2.86 -13.41
N GLU A 336 53.64 3.83 -13.64
CA GLU A 336 53.54 4.81 -14.73
C GLU A 336 53.39 4.17 -16.12
N GLU A 337 54.10 3.06 -16.37
CA GLU A 337 54.09 2.31 -17.63
C GLU A 337 52.75 1.63 -17.95
N ILE A 338 51.87 1.47 -16.96
CA ILE A 338 50.53 0.94 -17.19
C ILE A 338 49.70 1.99 -17.92
N THR A 339 49.47 1.74 -19.19
CA THR A 339 48.59 2.51 -20.06
C THR A 339 47.44 1.61 -20.51
N ALA A 340 46.21 2.03 -20.20
CA ALA A 340 44.98 1.33 -20.54
C ALA A 340 43.83 2.33 -20.58
N ASP A 341 42.89 2.11 -21.51
CA ASP A 341 41.62 2.85 -21.52
C ASP A 341 40.70 2.34 -20.39
N ILE A 342 40.80 1.05 -20.04
CA ILE A 342 40.02 0.38 -18.99
C ILE A 342 40.94 -0.55 -18.17
N LEU A 343 40.87 -0.43 -16.84
CA LEU A 343 41.38 -1.40 -15.88
C LEU A 343 40.19 -2.25 -15.38
N THR A 344 40.38 -3.56 -15.32
CA THR A 344 39.31 -4.49 -14.95
C THR A 344 39.74 -5.45 -13.86
N ILE A 345 38.96 -5.59 -12.79
CA ILE A 345 39.14 -6.63 -11.79
C ILE A 345 38.66 -7.96 -12.38
N GLY A 346 39.54 -8.97 -12.42
CA GLY A 346 39.30 -10.28 -13.05
C GLY A 346 39.36 -11.48 -12.10
N SER A 347 39.57 -11.25 -10.80
CA SER A 347 39.46 -12.26 -9.75
C SER A 347 39.15 -11.57 -8.43
N ASP A 348 38.76 -12.33 -7.41
CA ASP A 348 38.80 -11.84 -6.03
C ASP A 348 40.23 -11.41 -5.70
N ILE A 349 40.40 -10.34 -4.92
CA ILE A 349 41.70 -9.79 -4.51
C ILE A 349 41.66 -9.55 -3.01
N THR A 350 42.68 -9.99 -2.27
CA THR A 350 42.67 -9.91 -0.79
C THR A 350 43.88 -9.16 -0.24
N GLY A 351 43.63 -8.13 0.58
CA GLY A 351 44.66 -7.43 1.34
C GLY A 351 45.63 -6.59 0.52
N LYS A 352 45.24 -6.12 -0.68
CA LYS A 352 46.12 -5.43 -1.64
C LYS A 352 45.57 -4.06 -2.03
N ASP A 353 45.95 -3.05 -1.27
CA ASP A 353 45.49 -1.67 -1.49
C ASP A 353 45.95 -1.09 -2.82
N MET A 354 45.04 -0.43 -3.53
CA MET A 354 45.29 0.12 -4.86
C MET A 354 45.31 1.64 -4.80
N ILE A 355 46.49 2.24 -4.97
CA ILE A 355 46.70 3.68 -5.05
C ILE A 355 46.68 4.12 -6.52
N ILE A 356 45.63 4.86 -6.86
CA ILE A 356 45.30 5.37 -8.18
C ILE A 356 45.74 6.84 -8.26
N ASN A 357 46.90 7.05 -8.86
CA ASN A 357 47.59 8.34 -8.96
C ASN A 357 47.26 9.14 -10.24
N ARG A 358 46.30 8.67 -11.04
CA ARG A 358 45.83 9.31 -12.27
C ARG A 358 44.39 8.87 -12.58
N PRO A 359 43.66 9.55 -13.49
CA PRO A 359 42.31 9.15 -13.87
C PRO A 359 42.30 7.74 -14.50
N VAL A 360 41.39 6.87 -14.06
CA VAL A 360 41.21 5.53 -14.61
C VAL A 360 39.73 5.21 -14.80
N ASN A 361 39.40 4.35 -15.76
CA ASN A 361 38.12 3.64 -15.78
C ASN A 361 38.36 2.26 -15.16
N LEU A 362 37.87 2.04 -13.94
CA LEU A 362 38.00 0.81 -13.19
C LEU A 362 36.67 0.07 -13.17
N ASN A 363 36.65 -1.14 -13.75
CA ASN A 363 35.46 -1.97 -13.86
C ASN A 363 35.64 -3.30 -13.11
N ASN A 364 34.53 -3.90 -12.70
CA ASN A 364 34.51 -5.31 -12.29
C ASN A 364 34.17 -6.18 -13.50
N GLY A 365 35.07 -7.09 -13.88
CA GLY A 365 34.90 -8.00 -15.01
C GLY A 365 34.08 -9.25 -14.64
N GLY A 366 33.25 -9.16 -13.61
CA GLY A 366 32.49 -10.28 -13.04
C GLY A 366 31.87 -9.88 -11.70
N SER A 367 31.66 -10.85 -10.82
CA SER A 367 31.21 -10.62 -9.43
C SER A 367 32.36 -10.78 -8.45
N TYR A 368 33.54 -10.26 -8.79
CA TYR A 368 34.74 -10.40 -7.99
C TYR A 368 34.76 -9.42 -6.81
N VAL A 369 35.26 -9.87 -5.67
CA VAL A 369 35.28 -9.11 -4.42
C VAL A 369 36.70 -8.68 -4.05
N LEU A 370 36.84 -7.41 -3.70
CA LEU A 370 38.05 -6.86 -3.10
C LEU A 370 37.94 -6.99 -1.57
N TYR A 371 38.52 -8.05 -1.00
CA TYR A 371 38.51 -8.30 0.43
C TYR A 371 39.64 -7.54 1.13
N ASN A 372 39.32 -6.83 2.22
CA ASN A 372 40.29 -6.05 3.02
C ASN A 372 41.25 -5.21 2.16
N THR A 373 40.72 -4.66 1.07
CA THR A 373 41.45 -3.94 0.03
C THR A 373 40.83 -2.56 -0.09
N THR A 374 41.66 -1.52 0.01
CA THR A 374 41.24 -0.12 -0.09
C THR A 374 41.62 0.44 -1.45
N LEU A 375 40.66 1.11 -2.11
CA LEU A 375 40.94 1.93 -3.28
C LEU A 375 41.27 3.35 -2.84
N ILE A 376 42.49 3.81 -3.12
CA ILE A 376 43.00 5.11 -2.70
C ILE A 376 43.20 5.97 -3.94
N PHE A 377 42.51 7.09 -4.06
CA PHE A 377 42.64 8.01 -5.19
C PHE A 377 43.48 9.21 -4.76
N ASN A 378 44.65 9.43 -5.38
CA ASN A 378 45.55 10.54 -5.04
C ASN A 378 46.12 11.27 -6.26
N GLY A 379 45.54 11.04 -7.44
CA GLY A 379 45.98 11.70 -8.66
C GLY A 379 45.63 13.19 -8.70
N THR A 380 46.55 13.98 -9.26
CA THR A 380 46.47 15.45 -9.26
C THR A 380 46.73 16.06 -10.63
N TRP A 381 46.26 17.28 -10.84
CA TRP A 381 46.60 18.08 -12.02
C TRP A 381 47.27 19.41 -11.66
N LYS A 382 47.97 20.00 -12.63
CA LYS A 382 48.71 21.26 -12.43
C LYS A 382 47.76 22.43 -12.23
N SER A 383 48.01 23.20 -11.17
CA SER A 383 47.36 24.49 -10.89
C SER A 383 47.26 25.38 -12.13
N GLY A 384 46.08 25.96 -12.37
CA GLY A 384 45.78 26.82 -13.53
C GLY A 384 45.34 26.07 -14.80
N THR A 385 45.34 24.73 -14.80
CA THR A 385 44.84 23.91 -15.91
C THR A 385 43.58 23.20 -15.46
N TYR A 386 42.41 23.86 -15.52
CA TYR A 386 41.16 23.16 -15.19
C TYR A 386 40.89 22.09 -16.23
N VAL A 387 40.95 20.83 -15.81
CA VAL A 387 40.63 19.66 -16.62
C VAL A 387 39.56 18.88 -15.86
N ASP A 388 38.39 18.68 -16.48
CA ASP A 388 37.31 17.85 -15.93
C ASP A 388 37.62 16.36 -16.12
N LEU A 389 38.78 15.94 -15.60
CA LEU A 389 39.24 14.56 -15.59
C LEU A 389 38.77 13.88 -14.32
N LYS A 390 38.38 12.62 -14.48
CA LYS A 390 37.80 11.82 -13.40
C LYS A 390 38.20 10.36 -13.50
N SER A 391 38.27 9.72 -12.35
CA SER A 391 38.22 8.26 -12.29
C SER A 391 36.75 7.81 -12.28
N ASN A 392 36.41 6.85 -13.14
CA ASN A 392 35.11 6.18 -13.13
C ASN A 392 35.31 4.77 -12.55
N VAL A 393 34.67 4.50 -11.42
CA VAL A 393 34.65 3.20 -10.75
C VAL A 393 33.26 2.62 -10.94
N THR A 394 33.14 1.47 -11.60
CA THR A 394 31.84 0.89 -11.97
C THR A 394 31.75 -0.57 -11.57
N GLY A 395 30.70 -0.93 -10.83
CA GLY A 395 30.40 -2.34 -10.50
C GLY A 395 31.36 -2.98 -9.49
N ILE A 396 32.19 -2.20 -8.80
CA ILE A 396 33.19 -2.75 -7.88
C ILE A 396 32.49 -3.25 -6.60
N ILE A 397 32.97 -4.39 -6.09
CA ILE A 397 32.48 -4.99 -4.85
C ILE A 397 33.64 -5.00 -3.85
N ILE A 398 33.45 -4.37 -2.69
CA ILE A 398 34.45 -4.28 -1.63
C ILE A 398 33.85 -4.82 -0.33
N ASP A 399 34.61 -5.64 0.39
CA ASP A 399 34.24 -6.15 1.71
C ASP A 399 35.44 -6.06 2.67
N ASN A 400 35.39 -5.07 3.56
CA ASN A 400 36.48 -4.74 4.46
C ASN A 400 36.08 -4.85 5.94
N VAL A 401 37.06 -5.22 6.77
CA VAL A 401 36.96 -5.25 8.24
C VAL A 401 37.97 -4.26 8.82
N ASP A 402 37.53 -3.42 9.76
CA ASP A 402 38.31 -2.41 10.47
C ASP A 402 39.09 -1.44 9.55
N LYS A 403 38.63 -1.27 8.31
CA LYS A 403 39.36 -0.54 7.26
C LYS A 403 38.42 0.11 6.24
N PRO A 404 38.71 1.34 5.76
CA PRO A 404 37.93 1.95 4.69
C PRO A 404 37.97 1.19 3.37
N ALA A 405 36.89 1.26 2.61
CA ALA A 405 36.82 0.72 1.26
C ALA A 405 37.43 1.69 0.25
N ILE A 406 37.13 2.98 0.39
CA ILE A 406 37.57 4.01 -0.55
C ILE A 406 38.13 5.21 0.22
N ILE A 407 39.26 5.73 -0.26
CA ILE A 407 39.90 6.93 0.27
C ILE A 407 40.20 7.89 -0.88
N THR A 408 39.94 9.19 -0.69
CA THR A 408 40.52 10.25 -1.53
C THR A 408 41.58 11.01 -0.74
N ASP A 409 42.76 11.15 -1.30
CA ASP A 409 43.91 11.85 -0.71
C ASP A 409 43.85 13.36 -1.01
N LEU A 410 43.04 14.05 -0.22
CA LEU A 410 42.83 15.49 -0.31
C LEU A 410 44.02 16.28 0.28
N ASP A 411 45.24 15.99 -0.16
CA ASP A 411 46.48 16.64 0.34
C ASP A 411 47.16 17.48 -0.75
N ASN A 412 46.56 17.55 -1.93
CA ASN A 412 47.18 18.10 -3.14
C ASN A 412 46.45 19.33 -3.72
N ASP A 413 47.16 20.14 -4.53
CA ASP A 413 46.65 21.42 -5.04
C ASP A 413 45.35 21.31 -5.84
N TYR A 414 45.15 20.23 -6.63
CA TYR A 414 43.89 19.93 -7.34
C TYR A 414 43.77 18.42 -7.63
N GLN A 415 42.78 17.75 -7.04
CA GLN A 415 42.60 16.30 -7.16
C GLN A 415 41.54 15.92 -8.20
N TYR A 416 41.81 14.87 -8.99
CA TYR A 416 40.84 14.30 -9.95
C TYR A 416 39.49 13.97 -9.31
N ASN A 417 38.42 14.27 -10.03
CA ASN A 417 37.06 13.91 -9.63
C ASN A 417 36.94 12.38 -9.55
N LEU A 418 36.06 11.89 -8.69
CA LEU A 418 35.82 10.46 -8.49
C LEU A 418 34.34 10.15 -8.63
N TRP A 419 34.01 9.29 -9.60
CA TRP A 419 32.66 8.80 -9.80
C TRP A 419 32.60 7.30 -9.51
N ILE A 420 31.85 6.94 -8.48
CA ILE A 420 31.55 5.56 -8.13
C ILE A 420 30.11 5.29 -8.55
N ASN A 421 29.93 4.24 -9.33
CA ASN A 421 28.65 3.87 -9.92
C ASN A 421 28.39 2.38 -9.75
N ASP A 422 27.14 2.04 -9.47
CA ASP A 422 26.65 0.65 -9.48
C ASP A 422 27.49 -0.30 -8.61
N SER A 423 28.14 0.22 -7.55
CA SER A 423 29.10 -0.51 -6.73
C SER A 423 28.48 -1.01 -5.42
N THR A 424 29.06 -2.05 -4.83
CA THR A 424 28.64 -2.60 -3.53
C THR A 424 29.80 -2.47 -2.54
N ILE A 425 29.58 -1.75 -1.45
CA ILE A 425 30.62 -1.44 -0.47
C ILE A 425 30.14 -1.92 0.90
N THR A 426 30.85 -2.89 1.47
CA THR A 426 30.61 -3.41 2.81
C THR A 426 31.80 -3.12 3.70
N VAL A 427 31.58 -2.49 4.84
CA VAL A 427 32.63 -2.28 5.86
C VAL A 427 32.10 -2.63 7.25
N SER A 428 32.85 -3.43 8.02
CA SER A 428 32.50 -3.78 9.40
C SER A 428 33.64 -3.45 10.37
N GLY A 429 33.34 -3.03 11.60
CA GLY A 429 34.36 -2.78 12.64
C GLY A 429 34.01 -1.67 13.63
N ASP A 430 34.80 -1.52 14.70
CA ASP A 430 34.39 -0.69 15.85
C ASP A 430 34.47 0.83 15.63
N ASN A 431 35.24 1.30 14.65
CA ASN A 431 35.40 2.72 14.32
C ASN A 431 35.65 2.90 12.83
N VAL A 432 34.69 2.48 12.01
CA VAL A 432 34.89 2.34 10.57
C VAL A 432 34.22 3.44 9.76
N VAL A 433 34.87 3.78 8.66
CA VAL A 433 34.38 4.70 7.64
C VAL A 433 34.45 3.98 6.30
N ALA A 434 33.34 3.82 5.58
CA ALA A 434 33.39 3.12 4.30
C ALA A 434 34.06 3.93 3.19
N VAL A 435 33.64 5.19 3.02
CA VAL A 435 34.24 6.14 2.09
C VAL A 435 34.79 7.32 2.88
N ASN A 436 36.10 7.55 2.79
CA ASN A 436 36.79 8.60 3.53
C ASN A 436 37.43 9.62 2.58
N SER A 437 36.97 10.85 2.66
CA SER A 437 37.45 11.99 1.88
C SER A 437 37.78 13.15 2.82
N THR A 438 38.87 13.02 3.58
CA THR A 438 39.27 14.02 4.56
C THR A 438 40.45 14.85 4.04
N GLN A 439 40.28 16.17 4.00
CA GLN A 439 41.33 17.12 3.63
C GLN A 439 42.46 17.26 4.67
N VAL A 440 43.71 17.36 4.19
CA VAL A 440 44.82 18.01 4.90
C VAL A 440 44.95 19.49 4.53
N ALA A 441 45.30 20.32 5.52
CA ALA A 441 45.36 21.77 5.39
C ALA A 441 46.21 22.24 4.19
N GLY A 442 45.59 22.96 3.26
CA GLY A 442 46.25 23.55 2.09
C GLY A 442 45.83 22.97 0.73
N SER A 443 45.06 21.88 0.69
CA SER A 443 44.61 21.27 -0.57
C SER A 443 43.32 21.89 -1.14
N SER A 444 43.00 21.59 -2.40
CA SER A 444 41.81 22.14 -3.09
C SER A 444 41.03 21.12 -3.94
N TYR A 445 39.71 21.38 -4.02
CA TYR A 445 38.66 20.88 -4.94
C TYR A 445 38.69 19.40 -5.35
N VAL A 446 37.70 18.62 -4.87
CA VAL A 446 37.30 17.32 -5.42
C VAL A 446 35.79 17.28 -5.64
N TYR A 447 35.34 16.58 -6.69
CA TYR A 447 33.95 16.16 -6.86
C TYR A 447 33.85 14.64 -6.66
N LEU A 448 33.19 14.22 -5.59
CA LEU A 448 32.88 12.82 -5.29
C LEU A 448 31.43 12.52 -5.64
N LEU A 449 31.20 11.56 -6.53
CA LEU A 449 29.87 11.07 -6.87
C LEU A 449 29.72 9.63 -6.40
N LEU A 450 28.67 9.37 -5.62
CA LEU A 450 28.13 8.04 -5.31
C LEU A 450 26.77 7.93 -6.03
N ASN A 451 26.61 6.96 -6.92
CA ASN A 451 25.47 6.88 -7.83
C ASN A 451 25.01 5.43 -8.05
N ARG A 452 23.80 5.10 -7.55
CA ARG A 452 23.26 3.72 -7.57
C ARG A 452 24.15 2.72 -6.82
N ASP A 453 24.83 3.18 -5.79
CA ASP A 453 25.67 2.32 -4.96
C ASP A 453 24.86 1.71 -3.80
N ASN A 454 25.26 0.50 -3.40
CA ASN A 454 24.78 -0.16 -2.19
C ASN A 454 25.89 -0.11 -1.14
N ILE A 455 25.66 0.60 -0.04
CA ILE A 455 26.67 0.81 0.99
C ILE A 455 26.14 0.26 2.31
N THR A 456 26.86 -0.68 2.91
CA THR A 456 26.53 -1.28 4.20
C THR A 456 27.69 -1.08 5.16
N VAL A 457 27.42 -0.47 6.32
CA VAL A 457 28.43 -0.27 7.36
C VAL A 457 27.93 -0.77 8.71
N THR A 458 28.73 -1.57 9.39
CA THR A 458 28.35 -2.18 10.68
C THR A 458 29.44 -2.07 11.74
N GLY A 459 29.07 -1.89 13.01
CA GLY A 459 30.03 -1.99 14.12
C GLY A 459 29.66 -1.14 15.33
N LYS A 460 30.65 -0.60 16.04
CA LYS A 460 30.39 0.23 17.24
C LYS A 460 30.18 1.71 16.90
N ASN A 461 31.12 2.31 16.19
CA ASN A 461 30.99 3.61 15.53
C ASN A 461 31.15 3.41 14.03
N ALA A 462 30.10 3.68 13.26
CA ALA A 462 30.04 3.36 11.83
C ALA A 462 29.62 4.59 11.02
N THR A 463 30.43 4.93 10.02
CA THR A 463 30.16 6.03 9.09
C THR A 463 30.19 5.53 7.64
N ALA A 464 29.16 5.80 6.84
CA ALA A 464 29.17 5.44 5.41
C ALA A 464 30.05 6.38 4.58
N LEU A 465 29.84 7.69 4.69
CA LEU A 465 30.71 8.70 4.08
C LEU A 465 31.19 9.70 5.13
N LEU A 466 32.49 9.88 5.23
CA LEU A 466 33.12 11.04 5.85
C LEU A 466 33.71 11.90 4.75
N PHE A 467 33.28 13.15 4.66
CA PHE A 467 33.89 14.11 3.75
C PHE A 467 34.20 15.41 4.50
N THR A 468 35.43 15.86 4.40
CA THR A 468 35.88 17.16 4.91
C THR A 468 36.57 17.92 3.79
N GLY A 469 35.90 18.94 3.27
CA GLY A 469 36.42 19.86 2.25
C GLY A 469 37.21 21.03 2.83
N ASN A 470 37.26 22.13 2.07
CA ASN A 470 37.98 23.34 2.43
C ASN A 470 37.06 24.55 2.53
N GLN A 471 37.12 25.28 3.65
CA GLN A 471 36.46 26.57 3.78
C GLN A 471 37.41 27.70 3.35
N THR A 472 37.20 28.26 2.17
CA THR A 472 38.05 29.36 1.66
C THR A 472 37.56 30.75 2.10
N SER A 473 36.32 30.86 2.58
CA SER A 473 35.76 32.09 3.16
C SER A 473 34.59 31.79 4.10
N ASN A 474 34.07 32.81 4.78
CA ASN A 474 32.87 32.68 5.61
C ASN A 474 31.59 32.38 4.81
N THR A 475 31.63 32.44 3.48
CA THR A 475 30.46 32.21 2.63
C THR A 475 30.65 31.11 1.59
N TYR A 476 31.77 30.41 1.61
CA TYR A 476 32.11 29.45 0.57
C TYR A 476 32.95 28.29 1.09
N ALA A 477 32.52 27.09 0.71
CA ALA A 477 33.20 25.83 0.88
C ALA A 477 33.58 25.24 -0.49
N ASN A 478 34.71 24.55 -0.53
CA ASN A 478 35.28 23.90 -1.69
C ASN A 478 35.33 22.39 -1.44
N GLY A 479 34.97 21.60 -2.44
CA GLY A 479 34.61 20.19 -2.31
C GLY A 479 33.12 19.99 -2.57
N VAL A 480 32.81 18.91 -3.28
CA VAL A 480 31.43 18.51 -3.57
C VAL A 480 31.32 17.01 -3.36
N ALA A 481 30.37 16.58 -2.55
CA ALA A 481 29.90 15.20 -2.57
C ALA A 481 28.43 15.14 -2.99
N GLU A 482 28.18 14.38 -4.06
CA GLU A 482 26.87 14.04 -4.57
C GLU A 482 26.58 12.57 -4.31
N ILE A 483 25.56 12.32 -3.49
CA ILE A 483 25.03 10.98 -3.22
C ILE A 483 23.63 10.90 -3.82
N ARG A 484 23.46 10.04 -4.83
CA ARG A 484 22.17 9.87 -5.48
C ARG A 484 21.80 8.45 -5.83
N ASN A 485 20.52 8.15 -5.68
CA ASN A 485 19.96 6.83 -6.00
C ASN A 485 20.62 5.68 -5.23
N CYS A 486 21.26 5.95 -4.10
CA CYS A 486 21.97 4.93 -3.32
C CYS A 486 21.03 4.25 -2.32
N THR A 487 21.32 2.97 -2.02
CA THR A 487 20.84 2.32 -0.80
C THR A 487 21.97 2.36 0.21
N ILE A 488 21.72 2.91 1.40
CA ILE A 488 22.73 3.00 2.46
C ILE A 488 22.15 2.47 3.77
N ASP A 489 22.76 1.42 4.30
CA ASP A 489 22.38 0.78 5.56
C ASP A 489 23.54 0.91 6.56
N VAL A 490 23.32 1.61 7.67
CA VAL A 490 24.34 1.80 8.72
C VAL A 490 23.80 1.32 10.07
N THR A 491 24.43 0.30 10.63
CA THR A 491 24.04 -0.27 11.93
C THR A 491 25.21 -0.13 12.90
N ALA A 492 25.02 0.61 13.97
CA ALA A 492 26.03 0.85 14.97
C ALA A 492 25.55 0.48 16.38
N GLU A 493 26.44 0.11 17.30
CA GLU A 493 26.10 0.04 18.72
C GLU A 493 25.96 1.45 19.34
N ASP A 494 26.98 2.30 19.14
CA ASP A 494 27.05 3.64 19.75
C ASP A 494 26.61 4.74 18.79
N THR A 495 27.27 4.87 17.62
CA THR A 495 27.03 5.98 16.70
C THR A 495 26.99 5.51 15.25
N SER A 496 25.86 5.70 14.57
CA SER A 496 25.71 5.51 13.13
C SER A 496 25.61 6.85 12.39
N ILE A 497 26.44 7.03 11.36
CA ILE A 497 26.40 8.22 10.50
C ILE A 497 26.35 7.77 9.05
N VAL A 498 25.40 8.28 8.25
CA VAL A 498 25.40 8.00 6.80
C VAL A 498 26.35 8.98 6.11
N TYR A 499 26.26 10.25 6.45
CA TYR A 499 27.11 11.28 5.87
C TYR A 499 27.57 12.28 6.94
N ASP A 500 28.85 12.18 7.32
CA ASP A 500 29.55 13.17 8.12
C ASP A 500 30.22 14.18 7.17
N ALA A 501 29.67 15.38 7.10
CA ALA A 501 29.98 16.40 6.10
C ALA A 501 30.58 17.64 6.77
N ALA A 502 31.71 18.12 6.28
CA ALA A 502 32.33 19.33 6.82
C ALA A 502 32.97 20.18 5.72
N LYS A 503 32.72 21.51 5.75
CA LYS A 503 33.43 22.48 4.88
C LYS A 503 33.32 22.17 3.39
N GLU A 504 32.17 21.70 2.94
CA GLU A 504 31.93 21.25 1.55
C GLU A 504 30.55 21.63 1.02
N ASN A 505 30.28 21.31 -0.25
CA ASN A 505 28.95 21.40 -0.84
C ASN A 505 28.26 20.02 -0.88
N VAL A 506 27.05 19.94 -0.33
CA VAL A 506 26.32 18.69 -0.12
C VAL A 506 25.16 18.54 -1.11
N TYR A 507 25.14 17.44 -1.87
CA TYR A 507 24.02 17.00 -2.69
C TYR A 507 23.58 15.60 -2.25
N PHE A 508 22.32 15.47 -1.82
CA PHE A 508 21.80 14.22 -1.25
C PHE A 508 20.38 13.96 -1.75
N THR A 509 20.23 13.12 -2.77
CA THR A 509 18.93 12.95 -3.45
C THR A 509 18.56 11.51 -3.79
N TYR A 510 17.27 11.19 -3.75
CA TYR A 510 16.75 9.87 -4.15
C TYR A 510 17.37 8.68 -3.42
N ASN A 511 17.87 8.87 -2.19
CA ASN A 511 18.50 7.81 -1.43
C ASN A 511 17.50 7.05 -0.56
N ARG A 512 17.71 5.75 -0.39
CA ARG A 512 17.01 4.89 0.57
C ARG A 512 17.96 4.57 1.72
N ILE A 513 17.58 4.98 2.92
CA ILE A 513 18.44 4.94 4.09
C ILE A 513 17.78 4.14 5.21
N THR A 514 18.54 3.20 5.80
CA THR A 514 18.18 2.54 7.06
C THR A 514 19.32 2.73 8.06
N GLN A 515 19.02 3.23 9.25
CA GLN A 515 20.02 3.46 10.29
C GLN A 515 19.58 2.95 11.66
N SER A 516 20.54 2.46 12.45
CA SER A 516 20.32 2.16 13.87
C SER A 516 21.56 2.35 14.74
N GLY A 517 21.34 2.57 16.04
CA GLY A 517 22.36 2.66 17.09
C GLY A 517 21.93 3.54 18.26
N ALA A 518 22.74 3.73 19.29
CA ALA A 518 22.38 4.65 20.39
C ALA A 518 22.25 6.11 19.91
N ASN A 519 23.11 6.52 18.97
CA ASN A 519 23.05 7.79 18.26
C ASN A 519 23.01 7.52 16.76
N ALA A 520 22.10 8.16 16.02
CA ALA A 520 21.98 7.95 14.59
C ALA A 520 21.73 9.26 13.84
N TYR A 521 22.64 9.60 12.92
CA TYR A 521 22.57 10.83 12.12
C TYR A 521 22.63 10.50 10.63
N THR A 522 21.60 10.83 9.85
CA THR A 522 21.68 10.58 8.39
C THR A 522 22.66 11.56 7.75
N ILE A 523 22.46 12.86 7.98
CA ILE A 523 23.43 13.89 7.61
C ILE A 523 23.84 14.64 8.87
N LYS A 524 25.13 14.64 9.16
CA LYS A 524 25.77 15.47 10.17
C LYS A 524 26.67 16.46 9.45
N ALA A 525 26.24 17.72 9.32
CA ALA A 525 26.91 18.72 8.49
C ALA A 525 27.42 19.93 9.30
N GLU A 526 28.67 20.34 9.10
CA GLU A 526 29.24 21.54 9.73
C GLU A 526 29.91 22.46 8.70
N ASN A 527 29.67 23.77 8.78
CA ASN A 527 30.26 24.77 7.87
C ASN A 527 30.03 24.39 6.40
N TYR A 528 28.78 24.04 6.08
CA TYR A 528 28.44 23.44 4.79
C TYR A 528 27.83 24.48 3.83
N GLY A 529 27.96 24.22 2.53
CA GLY A 529 27.07 24.73 1.51
C GLY A 529 26.12 23.61 1.09
N MET A 530 24.82 23.86 0.95
CA MET A 530 23.90 22.85 0.44
C MET A 530 23.14 23.42 -0.75
N ASP A 531 23.04 22.61 -1.80
CA ASP A 531 22.20 22.92 -2.94
C ASP A 531 20.91 22.08 -2.93
N THR A 532 20.98 20.77 -2.63
CA THR A 532 19.80 19.88 -2.69
C THR A 532 19.80 18.73 -1.68
N TRP A 533 18.78 18.67 -0.80
CA TRP A 533 18.41 17.49 0.02
C TRP A 533 16.96 17.07 -0.26
N GLN A 534 16.76 16.19 -1.24
CA GLN A 534 15.43 15.96 -1.81
C GLN A 534 15.14 14.50 -2.14
N TYR A 535 13.88 14.09 -2.00
CA TYR A 535 13.41 12.75 -2.42
C TYR A 535 14.08 11.58 -1.68
N ASN A 536 14.56 11.79 -0.46
CA ASN A 536 15.16 10.72 0.33
C ASN A 536 14.09 9.99 1.16
N ASN A 537 14.25 8.67 1.31
CA ASN A 537 13.45 7.85 2.21
C ASN A 537 14.34 7.36 3.35
N ILE A 538 14.13 7.90 4.54
CA ILE A 538 15.01 7.76 5.70
C ILE A 538 14.24 7.05 6.82
N THR A 539 14.80 5.95 7.30
CA THR A 539 14.29 5.22 8.47
C THR A 539 15.39 5.11 9.52
N ILE A 540 15.13 5.58 10.74
CA ILE A 540 16.10 5.57 11.84
C ILE A 540 15.47 4.89 13.07
N THR A 541 16.23 4.00 13.72
CA THR A 541 15.88 3.43 15.04
C THR A 541 17.03 3.67 16.01
N ALA A 542 16.90 4.63 16.92
CA ALA A 542 17.98 5.03 17.82
C ALA A 542 17.49 5.81 19.04
N ASP A 543 18.24 5.76 20.15
CA ASP A 543 17.92 6.53 21.37
C ASP A 543 18.00 8.05 21.12
N ASN A 544 18.94 8.48 20.28
CA ASN A 544 19.11 9.87 19.86
C ASN A 544 19.25 9.92 18.33
N ALA A 545 18.24 10.42 17.63
CA ALA A 545 18.20 10.39 16.18
C ALA A 545 18.08 11.79 15.55
N ALA A 546 18.73 12.02 14.42
CA ALA A 546 18.38 13.12 13.54
C ALA A 546 18.64 12.72 12.08
N ALA A 547 17.64 12.88 11.21
CA ALA A 547 17.87 12.75 9.78
C ALA A 547 18.81 13.88 9.30
N PHE A 548 18.62 15.09 9.81
CA PHE A 548 19.48 16.22 9.49
C PHE A 548 19.95 16.88 10.77
N LEU A 549 21.25 16.87 11.02
CA LEU A 549 21.92 17.62 12.07
C LEU A 549 22.96 18.54 11.41
N ALA A 550 22.58 19.78 11.16
CA ALA A 550 23.33 20.70 10.31
C ALA A 550 23.65 22.01 11.04
N GLN A 551 24.88 22.50 10.92
CA GLN A 551 25.34 23.69 11.62
C GLN A 551 26.14 24.63 10.72
N ASN A 552 25.93 25.93 10.91
CA ASN A 552 26.71 27.01 10.29
C ASN A 552 26.71 26.95 8.76
N LYS A 553 25.54 27.06 8.13
CA LYS A 553 25.48 27.23 6.68
C LYS A 553 26.33 28.42 6.20
N LEU A 554 27.23 28.18 5.24
CA LEU A 554 28.09 29.20 4.65
C LEU A 554 27.43 29.93 3.49
N SER A 555 26.76 29.19 2.61
CA SER A 555 26.23 29.73 1.34
C SER A 555 25.21 30.85 1.57
N THR A 556 25.22 31.86 0.70
CA THR A 556 24.17 32.91 0.72
C THR A 556 22.95 32.54 -0.12
N TYR A 557 23.01 31.45 -0.89
CA TYR A 557 21.88 30.98 -1.70
C TYR A 557 20.77 30.39 -0.83
N SER A 558 19.54 30.37 -1.35
CA SER A 558 18.42 29.75 -0.64
C SER A 558 18.53 28.24 -0.70
N GLU A 559 18.37 27.59 0.44
CA GLU A 559 18.43 26.14 0.58
C GLU A 559 17.04 25.54 0.60
N TYR A 560 16.86 24.42 -0.11
CA TYR A 560 15.58 23.70 -0.17
C TYR A 560 15.75 22.24 0.27
N VAL A 561 15.14 21.93 1.41
CA VAL A 561 14.99 20.58 1.94
C VAL A 561 13.55 20.18 1.72
N ARG A 562 13.29 19.29 0.76
CA ARG A 562 11.93 19.02 0.29
C ARG A 562 11.70 17.62 -0.22
N TYR A 563 10.45 17.16 -0.10
CA TYR A 563 10.02 15.84 -0.60
C TYR A 563 10.76 14.67 0.05
N ASN A 564 11.27 14.83 1.27
CA ASN A 564 11.86 13.75 2.04
C ASN A 564 10.78 13.03 2.86
N ASN A 565 10.91 11.72 3.00
CA ASN A 565 10.14 10.90 3.91
C ASN A 565 11.06 10.45 5.06
N ILE A 566 10.79 10.90 6.27
CA ILE A 566 11.62 10.69 7.45
C ILE A 566 10.78 9.98 8.50
N ASN A 567 11.19 8.78 8.88
CA ASN A 567 10.52 8.00 9.93
C ASN A 567 11.55 7.63 10.99
N ILE A 568 11.34 8.11 12.21
CA ILE A 568 12.24 7.89 13.34
C ILE A 568 11.48 7.13 14.42
N THR A 569 12.10 6.09 14.96
CA THR A 569 11.68 5.45 16.22
C THR A 569 12.77 5.70 17.25
N SER A 570 12.41 6.32 18.37
CA SER A 570 13.33 6.73 19.41
C SER A 570 12.72 6.55 20.79
N ASP A 571 13.54 6.18 21.77
CA ASP A 571 13.14 6.09 23.16
C ASP A 571 13.13 7.46 23.85
N ASN A 572 13.80 8.48 23.29
CA ASN A 572 13.89 9.83 23.85
C ASN A 572 13.22 10.89 22.95
N PRO A 573 12.76 12.02 23.53
CA PRO A 573 12.35 13.20 22.78
C PRO A 573 13.40 13.58 21.73
N THR A 574 12.97 13.72 20.47
CA THR A 574 13.90 13.80 19.36
C THR A 574 13.58 14.94 18.40
N THR A 575 14.57 15.77 18.10
CA THR A 575 14.54 16.72 16.97
C THR A 575 15.06 16.03 15.72
N ALA A 576 14.15 15.48 14.92
CA ALA A 576 14.44 14.77 13.68
C ALA A 576 15.23 15.61 12.66
N VAL A 577 15.00 16.93 12.67
CA VAL A 577 15.62 17.89 11.75
C VAL A 577 16.09 19.08 12.56
N ASN A 578 17.40 19.27 12.67
CA ASN A 578 18.01 20.35 13.43
C ASN A 578 19.01 21.11 12.56
N PHE A 579 18.68 22.35 12.22
CA PHE A 579 19.60 23.31 11.63
C PHE A 579 19.91 24.41 12.64
N THR A 580 21.18 24.62 12.95
CA THR A 580 21.63 25.65 13.90
C THR A 580 22.53 26.67 13.18
N ASN A 581 22.30 27.96 13.41
CA ASN A 581 23.00 29.05 12.73
C ASN A 581 22.94 28.97 11.19
N SER A 582 21.83 28.46 10.63
CA SER A 582 21.68 28.28 9.17
C SER A 582 20.60 29.20 8.63
N GLN A 583 21.00 30.18 7.82
CA GLN A 583 20.09 31.21 7.28
C GLN A 583 19.54 30.80 5.91
N ARG A 584 18.36 31.34 5.53
CA ARG A 584 17.76 31.11 4.20
C ARG A 584 17.54 29.61 3.89
N VAL A 585 17.08 28.85 4.88
CA VAL A 585 16.71 27.45 4.74
C VAL A 585 15.18 27.35 4.63
N THR A 586 14.71 26.66 3.59
CA THR A 586 13.30 26.35 3.37
C THR A 586 13.11 24.84 3.52
N PHE A 587 12.43 24.44 4.58
CA PHE A 587 12.02 23.06 4.82
C PHE A 587 10.55 22.90 4.46
N ASN A 588 10.25 22.30 3.30
CA ASN A 588 8.88 22.21 2.81
C ASN A 588 8.54 20.92 2.06
N TYR A 589 7.26 20.53 2.08
CA TYR A 589 6.77 19.33 1.40
C TYR A 589 7.45 18.02 1.86
N ASN A 590 7.89 17.96 3.11
CA ASN A 590 8.44 16.74 3.72
C ASN A 590 7.37 16.01 4.55
N ASN A 591 7.57 14.72 4.74
CA ASN A 591 6.86 13.90 5.71
C ASN A 591 7.84 13.53 6.83
N VAL A 592 7.55 13.93 8.06
CA VAL A 592 8.40 13.68 9.24
C VAL A 592 7.54 13.04 10.32
N THR A 593 7.83 11.79 10.64
CA THR A 593 7.20 11.05 11.73
C THR A 593 8.25 10.65 12.76
N VAL A 594 7.91 10.86 14.03
CA VAL A 594 8.75 10.46 15.17
C VAL A 594 7.90 9.67 16.15
N ASN A 595 8.21 8.39 16.34
CA ASN A 595 7.51 7.53 17.28
C ASN A 595 8.10 7.69 18.69
N SER A 596 7.98 8.89 19.26
CA SER A 596 8.37 9.23 20.64
C SER A 596 7.48 10.35 21.19
N ASP A 597 7.38 10.45 22.51
CA ASP A 597 6.80 11.61 23.19
C ASP A 597 7.86 12.72 23.23
N ASN A 598 7.54 13.90 22.70
CA ASN A 598 8.49 14.98 22.48
C ASN A 598 8.34 16.14 23.48
N GLY A 599 7.18 16.28 24.12
CA GLY A 599 6.87 17.39 25.01
C GLY A 599 7.10 18.75 24.33
N GLU A 600 7.97 19.57 24.92
CA GLU A 600 8.35 20.88 24.36
C GLU A 600 9.49 20.81 23.34
N THR A 601 10.04 19.63 23.08
CA THR A 601 11.15 19.45 22.12
C THR A 601 10.60 19.44 20.69
N PRO A 602 10.94 20.43 19.84
CA PRO A 602 10.43 20.46 18.48
C PRO A 602 10.93 19.26 17.68
N VAL A 603 10.07 18.73 16.80
CA VAL A 603 10.44 17.67 15.85
C VAL A 603 11.31 18.24 14.72
N VAL A 604 10.99 19.46 14.27
CA VAL A 604 11.76 20.19 13.24
C VAL A 604 12.18 21.54 13.80
N SER A 605 13.48 21.78 13.89
CA SER A 605 14.06 23.08 14.26
C SER A 605 14.97 23.58 13.15
N VAL A 606 14.66 24.75 12.61
CA VAL A 606 15.46 25.43 11.57
C VAL A 606 15.80 26.83 12.06
N ASP A 607 16.85 26.92 12.88
CA ASP A 607 17.27 28.14 13.54
C ASP A 607 18.23 28.98 12.66
N GLY A 608 17.80 30.20 12.37
CA GLY A 608 18.52 31.17 11.56
C GLY A 608 17.63 32.32 11.09
N THR A 609 18.24 33.42 10.64
CA THR A 609 17.47 34.52 10.04
C THR A 609 16.95 34.10 8.66
N SER A 610 15.69 34.43 8.35
CA SER A 610 15.02 34.05 7.10
C SER A 610 14.87 32.54 6.85
N THR A 611 14.58 31.75 7.88
CA THR A 611 14.24 30.32 7.74
C THR A 611 12.74 30.09 7.68
N THR A 612 12.30 29.05 6.96
CA THR A 612 10.88 28.71 6.83
C THR A 612 10.64 27.20 6.97
N VAL A 613 9.60 26.83 7.71
CA VAL A 613 9.09 25.45 7.80
C VAL A 613 7.63 25.47 7.37
N THR A 614 7.33 24.99 6.16
CA THR A 614 5.98 25.11 5.59
C THR A 614 5.53 23.93 4.74
N ASN A 615 4.22 23.66 4.69
CA ASN A 615 3.64 22.63 3.83
C ASN A 615 4.21 21.22 4.08
N ASN A 616 4.60 20.91 5.31
CA ASN A 616 5.08 19.58 5.71
C ASN A 616 3.96 18.79 6.43
N TYR A 617 4.12 17.48 6.52
CA TYR A 617 3.49 16.67 7.57
C TYR A 617 4.54 16.43 8.66
N ILE A 618 4.25 16.83 9.90
CA ILE A 618 5.15 16.71 11.05
C ILE A 618 4.34 16.16 12.21
N ALA A 619 4.68 14.97 12.69
CA ALA A 619 3.97 14.34 13.80
C ALA A 619 4.93 13.56 14.71
N ALA A 620 4.84 13.83 16.01
CA ALA A 620 5.27 12.95 17.09
C ALA A 620 4.04 12.32 17.78
N ASN A 621 4.24 11.57 18.86
CA ASN A 621 3.12 10.99 19.62
C ASN A 621 2.25 12.05 20.31
N ASP A 622 2.82 13.21 20.66
CA ASP A 622 2.18 14.26 21.46
C ASP A 622 2.31 15.67 20.85
N LEU A 623 3.10 15.84 19.78
CA LEU A 623 3.41 17.14 19.16
C LEU A 623 3.21 17.11 17.65
N TYR A 624 2.50 18.10 17.09
CA TYR A 624 1.97 18.02 15.72
C TYR A 624 2.02 19.33 14.93
N GLY A 625 2.19 19.22 13.61
CA GLY A 625 2.00 20.32 12.67
C GLY A 625 2.90 21.51 12.95
N ASN A 626 2.31 22.71 13.03
CA ASN A 626 3.07 23.93 13.33
C ASN A 626 3.66 23.93 14.74
N ASP A 627 3.02 23.28 15.71
CA ASP A 627 3.50 23.24 17.10
C ASP A 627 4.75 22.36 17.24
N ALA A 628 4.94 21.42 16.31
CA ALA A 628 6.11 20.56 16.22
C ALA A 628 7.32 21.22 15.53
N ALA A 629 7.20 22.48 15.11
CA ALA A 629 8.18 23.17 14.28
C ALA A 629 8.65 24.50 14.90
N ASN A 630 9.94 24.77 14.75
CA ASN A 630 10.57 26.03 15.13
C ASN A 630 11.38 26.61 13.95
N ALA A 631 11.08 27.85 13.55
CA ALA A 631 11.80 28.59 12.51
C ALA A 631 11.42 30.08 12.57
N ALA A 632 12.08 30.94 11.76
CA ALA A 632 11.68 32.34 11.65
C ALA A 632 10.24 32.51 11.08
N SER A 633 9.76 31.55 10.29
CA SER A 633 8.37 31.46 9.86
C SER A 633 7.91 30.00 9.80
N VAL A 634 6.80 29.69 10.47
CA VAL A 634 6.17 28.37 10.51
C VAL A 634 4.71 28.51 10.08
N SER A 635 4.29 27.81 9.03
CA SER A 635 2.90 27.86 8.56
C SER A 635 2.53 26.67 7.67
N ASN A 636 1.23 26.36 7.57
CA ASN A 636 0.71 25.31 6.70
C ASN A 636 1.31 23.90 6.93
N ASN A 637 1.84 23.60 8.11
CA ASN A 637 2.26 22.24 8.45
C ASN A 637 1.07 21.46 9.04
N LYS A 638 0.95 20.21 8.62
CA LYS A 638 -0.06 19.26 9.05
C LYS A 638 0.50 18.28 10.08
N PRO A 639 -0.35 17.66 10.91
CA PRO A 639 -1.78 17.92 11.02
C PRO A 639 -2.11 19.24 11.75
N VAL A 640 -3.27 19.81 11.47
CA VAL A 640 -3.80 21.03 12.13
C VAL A 640 -4.88 20.67 13.16
N ASP A 641 -5.31 21.63 13.97
CA ASP A 641 -6.33 21.39 15.00
C ASP A 641 -7.64 20.83 14.42
N THR A 642 -8.15 19.78 15.05
CA THR A 642 -9.40 19.13 14.70
C THR A 642 -10.54 19.69 15.54
N THR A 643 -11.65 20.02 14.90
CA THR A 643 -12.92 20.42 15.53
C THR A 643 -13.96 19.34 15.25
N ILE A 644 -14.63 18.87 16.29
CA ILE A 644 -15.77 17.96 16.19
C ILE A 644 -17.01 18.76 16.59
N THR A 645 -18.02 18.82 15.74
CA THR A 645 -19.31 19.49 16.04
C THR A 645 -20.42 18.46 16.01
N ALA A 646 -21.12 18.29 17.13
CA ALA A 646 -22.31 17.45 17.25
C ALA A 646 -23.30 18.08 18.23
N GLU A 647 -24.60 17.86 18.03
CA GLU A 647 -25.65 18.46 18.86
C GLU A 647 -26.13 17.50 19.96
N SER A 648 -26.38 18.06 21.15
CA SER A 648 -27.09 17.34 22.22
C SER A 648 -28.54 17.09 21.82
N THR A 649 -29.12 15.96 22.25
CA THR A 649 -30.48 15.57 21.84
C THR A 649 -31.32 15.01 23.00
N VAL A 650 -32.65 15.03 22.82
CA VAL A 650 -33.64 14.49 23.76
C VAL A 650 -34.43 13.39 23.08
N VAL A 651 -34.43 12.18 23.66
CA VAL A 651 -35.11 11.00 23.07
C VAL A 651 -35.89 10.19 24.10
N ALA A 652 -36.77 9.29 23.65
CA ALA A 652 -37.50 8.41 24.56
C ALA A 652 -36.58 7.34 25.17
N LEU A 653 -36.76 7.03 26.45
CA LEU A 653 -35.94 6.03 27.15
C LEU A 653 -36.11 4.63 26.53
N GLY A 654 -35.00 4.00 26.15
CA GLY A 654 -34.97 2.63 25.60
C GLY A 654 -34.96 2.56 24.08
N GLU A 655 -35.16 3.69 23.40
CA GLU A 655 -35.08 3.80 21.94
C GLU A 655 -33.64 3.98 21.46
N ASN A 656 -33.38 3.55 20.22
CA ASN A 656 -32.16 3.90 19.52
C ASN A 656 -32.23 5.37 19.10
N THR A 657 -31.11 6.08 19.23
CA THR A 657 -30.95 7.43 18.68
C THR A 657 -29.76 7.47 17.75
N THR A 658 -29.77 8.45 16.86
CA THR A 658 -28.68 8.70 15.93
C THR A 658 -27.97 9.98 16.36
N ILE A 659 -26.64 9.90 16.48
CA ILE A 659 -25.78 11.07 16.62
C ILE A 659 -25.26 11.41 15.24
N THR A 660 -25.40 12.67 14.85
CA THR A 660 -24.81 13.22 13.64
C THR A 660 -23.90 14.39 14.01
N GLY A 661 -22.81 14.54 13.26
CA GLY A 661 -21.90 15.66 13.45
C GLY A 661 -20.96 15.81 12.26
N ILE A 662 -20.04 16.76 12.38
CA ILE A 662 -19.01 17.06 11.38
C ILE A 662 -17.65 17.12 12.07
N VAL A 663 -16.63 16.55 11.44
CA VAL A 663 -15.23 16.64 11.86
C VAL A 663 -14.44 17.43 10.81
N THR A 664 -13.83 18.54 11.24
CA THR A 664 -12.99 19.40 10.39
C THR A 664 -11.60 19.55 10.97
N ALA A 665 -10.59 19.68 10.12
CA ALA A 665 -9.22 20.07 10.47
C ALA A 665 -8.94 21.46 9.88
N GLY A 666 -8.91 22.48 10.74
CA GLY A 666 -9.02 23.87 10.30
C GLY A 666 -10.29 24.08 9.46
N THR A 667 -10.13 24.45 8.18
CA THR A 667 -11.24 24.65 7.24
C THR A 667 -11.55 23.44 6.35
N SER A 668 -10.78 22.36 6.47
CA SER A 668 -10.91 21.17 5.62
C SER A 668 -11.69 20.06 6.32
N ALA A 669 -12.46 19.27 5.57
CA ALA A 669 -13.11 18.07 6.10
C ALA A 669 -12.08 16.98 6.46
N VAL A 670 -12.35 16.22 7.52
CA VAL A 670 -11.59 15.01 7.87
C VAL A 670 -12.37 13.80 7.37
N ALA A 671 -12.03 13.31 6.19
CA ALA A 671 -12.70 12.17 5.53
C ALA A 671 -12.08 10.82 5.93
N ASP A 672 -12.83 9.74 5.70
CA ASP A 672 -12.39 8.34 5.81
C ASP A 672 -11.69 8.00 7.14
N THR A 673 -12.10 8.68 8.21
CA THR A 673 -11.49 8.53 9.54
C THR A 673 -12.45 7.79 10.46
N THR A 674 -11.97 6.73 11.10
CA THR A 674 -12.76 5.97 12.08
C THR A 674 -12.79 6.74 13.41
N LEU A 675 -13.98 7.15 13.82
CA LEU A 675 -14.25 7.78 15.11
C LEU A 675 -14.67 6.73 16.13
N THR A 676 -14.29 6.94 17.38
CA THR A 676 -14.79 6.17 18.52
C THR A 676 -15.80 7.00 19.31
N ILE A 677 -17.01 6.48 19.50
CA ILE A 677 -18.08 7.13 20.26
C ILE A 677 -18.38 6.31 21.50
N THR A 678 -18.10 6.87 22.68
CA THR A 678 -18.21 6.19 23.98
C THR A 678 -19.38 6.74 24.78
N TYR A 679 -20.21 5.86 25.34
CA TYR A 679 -21.42 6.23 26.10
C TYR A 679 -21.65 5.35 27.35
N GLY A 680 -20.94 5.66 28.43
CA GLY A 680 -20.83 4.77 29.61
C GLY A 680 -19.78 3.69 29.35
N ASP A 681 -20.09 2.42 29.62
CA ASP A 681 -19.16 1.29 29.40
C ASP A 681 -19.21 0.72 27.97
N GLU A 682 -20.03 1.30 27.09
CA GLU A 682 -20.19 0.87 25.69
C GLU A 682 -19.53 1.88 24.75
N SER A 683 -19.04 1.39 23.61
CA SER A 683 -18.54 2.21 22.52
C SER A 683 -19.02 1.68 21.16
N VAL A 684 -19.14 2.59 20.20
CA VAL A 684 -19.37 2.27 18.79
C VAL A 684 -18.37 3.02 17.91
N GLU A 685 -18.05 2.44 16.77
CA GLU A 685 -17.22 3.07 15.75
C GLU A 685 -18.07 3.53 14.57
N CYS A 686 -17.69 4.67 13.99
CA CYS A 686 -18.26 5.15 12.73
C CYS A 686 -17.16 5.79 11.89
N VAL A 687 -17.38 5.90 10.58
CA VAL A 687 -16.40 6.50 9.65
C VAL A 687 -16.96 7.82 9.14
N THR A 688 -16.12 8.85 9.08
CA THR A 688 -16.48 10.13 8.46
C THR A 688 -16.60 10.01 6.94
N GLN A 689 -17.56 10.72 6.36
CA GLN A 689 -17.74 10.83 4.91
C GLN A 689 -16.76 11.85 4.30
N GLU A 690 -16.77 11.99 2.98
CA GLU A 690 -15.89 12.92 2.24
C GLU A 690 -16.03 14.40 2.69
N ASP A 691 -17.24 14.80 3.12
CA ASP A 691 -17.52 16.12 3.67
C ASP A 691 -17.22 16.26 5.18
N GLY A 692 -16.68 15.22 5.79
CA GLY A 692 -16.35 15.16 7.23
C GLY A 692 -17.56 14.86 8.11
N SER A 693 -18.76 14.68 7.54
CA SER A 693 -19.93 14.30 8.32
C SER A 693 -19.83 12.86 8.84
N PHE A 694 -20.43 12.60 10.00
CA PHE A 694 -20.55 11.24 10.54
C PHE A 694 -21.95 10.99 11.07
N THR A 695 -22.30 9.71 11.18
CA THR A 695 -23.58 9.26 11.71
C THR A 695 -23.36 7.96 12.47
N ALA A 696 -23.81 7.91 13.72
CA ALA A 696 -23.71 6.72 14.56
C ALA A 696 -25.03 6.46 15.31
N SER A 697 -25.48 5.21 15.30
CA SER A 697 -26.64 4.80 16.08
C SER A 697 -26.20 4.24 17.43
N ILE A 698 -26.80 4.75 18.51
CA ILE A 698 -26.55 4.30 19.88
C ILE A 698 -27.86 3.99 20.59
N LYS A 699 -27.82 3.08 21.55
CA LYS A 699 -28.98 2.69 22.35
C LYS A 699 -29.06 3.54 23.62
N THR A 700 -30.20 4.16 23.88
CA THR A 700 -30.38 4.96 25.09
C THR A 700 -30.84 4.12 26.28
N VAL A 701 -30.09 4.17 27.39
CA VAL A 701 -30.28 3.24 28.52
C VAL A 701 -30.49 3.90 29.89
N ALA A 702 -30.46 5.24 30.01
CA ALA A 702 -30.63 5.95 31.29
C ALA A 702 -31.03 7.44 31.14
N ASP A 703 -31.46 8.07 32.26
CA ASP A 703 -32.04 9.43 32.36
C ASP A 703 -31.27 10.54 31.62
N THR A 704 -29.95 10.63 31.82
CA THR A 704 -29.05 11.49 31.04
C THR A 704 -27.69 10.81 30.94
N LYS A 705 -27.07 10.78 29.75
CA LYS A 705 -25.69 10.28 29.55
C LYS A 705 -24.85 11.30 28.78
N GLU A 706 -23.60 11.43 29.21
CA GLU A 706 -22.55 12.06 28.40
C GLU A 706 -22.09 11.07 27.32
N VAL A 707 -21.88 11.59 26.12
CA VAL A 707 -21.34 10.85 24.99
C VAL A 707 -20.07 11.56 24.53
N THR A 708 -18.96 10.84 24.54
CA THR A 708 -17.67 11.34 24.08
C THR A 708 -17.39 10.82 22.67
N ILE A 709 -17.10 11.73 21.75
CA ILE A 709 -16.72 11.44 20.36
C ILE A 709 -15.23 11.70 20.26
N SER A 710 -14.45 10.71 19.85
CA SER A 710 -12.99 10.79 19.71
C SER A 710 -12.58 10.57 18.27
N ALA A 711 -11.84 11.54 17.71
CA ALA A 711 -11.17 11.42 16.42
C ALA A 711 -9.67 11.12 16.66
N PRO A 712 -9.10 10.08 16.02
CA PRO A 712 -7.68 9.79 16.09
C PRO A 712 -6.85 10.76 15.23
N LEU A 713 -5.53 10.61 15.27
CA LEU A 713 -4.62 11.30 14.34
C LEU A 713 -4.97 10.93 12.89
N SER A 714 -5.03 11.93 12.02
CA SER A 714 -5.19 11.74 10.57
C SER A 714 -4.16 12.56 9.79
N TYR A 715 -4.14 12.44 8.46
CA TYR A 715 -3.25 13.25 7.63
C TYR A 715 -3.50 14.76 7.80
N ASN A 716 -4.76 15.16 7.95
CA ASN A 716 -5.15 16.57 8.04
C ASN A 716 -5.29 17.07 9.49
N GLY A 717 -5.81 16.23 10.40
CA GLY A 717 -6.26 16.64 11.72
C GLY A 717 -5.53 15.97 12.88
N LYS A 718 -5.25 16.74 13.93
CA LYS A 718 -4.74 16.26 15.23
C LYS A 718 -5.80 15.37 15.93
N PRO A 719 -5.41 14.51 16.89
CA PRO A 719 -6.38 13.83 17.74
C PRO A 719 -7.26 14.85 18.49
N ALA A 720 -8.57 14.58 18.58
CA ALA A 720 -9.51 15.47 19.27
C ALA A 720 -10.66 14.68 19.90
N THR A 721 -11.25 15.27 20.93
CA THR A 721 -12.43 14.72 21.60
C THR A 721 -13.47 15.80 21.84
N GLU A 722 -14.76 15.47 21.69
CA GLU A 722 -15.88 16.33 22.01
C GLU A 722 -16.90 15.57 22.87
N THR A 723 -17.57 16.26 23.79
CA THR A 723 -18.58 15.64 24.66
C THR A 723 -19.94 16.33 24.49
N ILE A 724 -20.95 15.54 24.15
CA ILE A 724 -22.35 15.97 24.08
C ILE A 724 -23.18 15.29 25.16
N THR A 725 -24.39 15.79 25.40
CA THR A 725 -25.33 15.17 26.33
C THR A 725 -26.55 14.62 25.60
N ILE A 726 -26.99 13.44 26.04
CA ILE A 726 -28.26 12.86 25.60
C ILE A 726 -29.16 12.72 26.81
N GLN A 727 -30.29 13.41 26.76
CA GLN A 727 -31.33 13.32 27.76
C GLN A 727 -32.40 12.32 27.31
N THR A 728 -32.80 11.41 28.19
CA THR A 728 -33.93 10.52 27.92
C THR A 728 -35.17 10.91 28.70
N LEU A 729 -36.33 10.79 28.05
CA LEU A 729 -37.63 11.00 28.66
C LEU A 729 -38.30 9.65 28.96
N LYS A 730 -38.68 9.45 30.22
CA LYS A 730 -39.51 8.31 30.64
C LYS A 730 -40.95 8.48 30.13
N PRO A 731 -41.58 7.43 29.58
CA PRO A 731 -43.00 7.46 29.26
C PRO A 731 -43.88 7.70 30.51
N ASN A 732 -44.99 8.40 30.32
CA ASN A 732 -46.02 8.55 31.35
C ASN A 732 -46.84 7.26 31.47
N THR A 733 -47.42 7.02 32.65
CA THR A 733 -48.30 5.87 32.89
C THR A 733 -49.73 6.31 33.17
N LYS A 734 -50.68 5.43 32.85
CA LYS A 734 -52.11 5.59 33.07
C LYS A 734 -52.59 4.44 33.95
N ILE A 735 -53.43 4.73 34.93
CA ILE A 735 -54.01 3.73 35.82
C ILE A 735 -55.51 3.63 35.53
N THR A 736 -56.05 2.42 35.49
CA THR A 736 -57.49 2.15 35.44
C THR A 736 -57.85 1.26 36.63
N ILE A 737 -58.93 1.60 37.35
CA ILE A 737 -59.45 0.80 38.47
C ILE A 737 -60.87 0.41 38.09
N GLU A 738 -61.16 -0.90 38.06
CA GLU A 738 -62.51 -1.36 37.76
C GLU A 738 -63.47 -1.06 38.93
N PRO A 739 -64.72 -0.63 38.66
CA PRO A 739 -65.70 -0.36 39.71
C PRO A 739 -66.10 -1.64 40.44
N LEU A 740 -66.01 -1.63 41.77
CA LEU A 740 -66.33 -2.75 42.64
C LEU A 740 -67.60 -2.46 43.45
N THR A 741 -68.42 -3.48 43.66
CA THR A 741 -69.45 -3.49 44.71
C THR A 741 -68.88 -4.19 45.93
N PHE A 742 -69.08 -3.60 47.10
CA PHE A 742 -68.49 -4.07 48.35
C PHE A 742 -69.57 -4.59 49.30
N THR A 743 -69.21 -5.55 50.15
CA THR A 743 -70.07 -6.05 51.23
C THR A 743 -69.40 -5.78 52.57
N ALA A 744 -70.13 -5.20 53.51
CA ALA A 744 -69.59 -4.87 54.82
C ALA A 744 -69.20 -6.13 55.61
N GLY A 745 -67.97 -6.15 56.14
CA GLY A 745 -67.41 -7.28 56.89
C GLY A 745 -66.73 -8.35 56.03
N GLU A 746 -66.68 -8.20 54.71
CA GLU A 746 -66.04 -9.15 53.79
C GLU A 746 -64.70 -8.63 53.27
N LEU A 747 -63.81 -9.58 52.93
CA LEU A 747 -62.55 -9.31 52.28
C LEU A 747 -62.80 -9.17 50.77
N THR A 748 -62.31 -8.09 50.17
CA THR A 748 -62.43 -7.82 48.73
C THR A 748 -61.06 -7.55 48.12
N THR A 749 -60.90 -7.86 46.84
CA THR A 749 -59.67 -7.55 46.10
C THR A 749 -59.86 -6.27 45.32
N ILE A 750 -59.00 -5.28 45.56
CA ILE A 750 -58.93 -4.05 44.78
C ILE A 750 -57.82 -4.24 43.75
N THR A 751 -58.16 -4.06 42.48
CA THR A 751 -57.23 -4.25 41.34
C THR A 751 -57.06 -2.96 40.56
N ALA A 752 -55.82 -2.57 40.31
CA ALA A 752 -55.45 -1.49 39.40
C ALA A 752 -54.68 -2.04 38.21
N THR A 753 -55.04 -1.59 37.03
CA THR A 753 -54.35 -1.87 35.77
C THR A 753 -53.53 -0.65 35.37
N ILE A 754 -52.25 -0.83 35.07
CA ILE A 754 -51.26 0.21 34.78
C ILE A 754 -50.73 -0.03 33.37
N THR A 755 -51.01 0.93 32.48
CA THR A 755 -50.48 0.95 31.12
C THR A 755 -49.56 2.16 30.93
N ALA A 756 -48.67 2.10 29.94
CA ALA A 756 -47.93 3.28 29.49
C ALA A 756 -48.82 4.17 28.62
N SER A 757 -48.35 5.37 28.29
CA SER A 757 -49.11 6.36 27.50
C SER A 757 -49.49 5.90 26.09
N ASP A 758 -48.86 4.84 25.58
CA ASP A 758 -49.15 4.18 24.30
C ASP A 758 -49.99 2.89 24.47
N ASP A 759 -50.60 2.70 25.64
CA ASP A 759 -51.37 1.52 26.06
C ASP A 759 -50.56 0.20 26.16
N SER A 760 -49.23 0.26 26.09
CA SER A 760 -48.38 -0.91 26.37
C SER A 760 -48.39 -1.30 27.85
N VAL A 761 -48.13 -2.58 28.12
CA VAL A 761 -48.19 -3.17 29.47
C VAL A 761 -46.99 -2.72 30.32
N VAL A 762 -47.26 -2.18 31.52
CA VAL A 762 -46.20 -1.86 32.50
C VAL A 762 -45.87 -3.10 33.32
N THR A 763 -44.65 -3.61 33.19
CA THR A 763 -44.25 -4.91 33.77
C THR A 763 -43.38 -4.80 35.03
N ASN A 764 -43.17 -3.60 35.57
CA ASN A 764 -42.36 -3.37 36.76
C ASN A 764 -42.85 -2.17 37.59
N GLY A 765 -42.28 -2.00 38.78
CA GLY A 765 -42.64 -0.93 39.72
C GLY A 765 -43.69 -1.36 40.74
N ARG A 766 -44.16 -0.43 41.58
CA ARG A 766 -45.04 -0.72 42.72
C ARG A 766 -46.24 0.21 42.77
N VAL A 767 -47.35 -0.32 43.26
CA VAL A 767 -48.58 0.43 43.55
C VAL A 767 -48.85 0.44 45.05
N THR A 768 -49.34 1.56 45.54
CA THR A 768 -49.92 1.69 46.87
C THR A 768 -51.38 2.13 46.75
N PHE A 769 -52.27 1.46 47.49
CA PHE A 769 -53.69 1.80 47.54
C PHE A 769 -54.05 2.66 48.75
N LYS A 770 -55.00 3.58 48.57
CA LYS A 770 -55.68 4.29 49.65
C LYS A 770 -57.17 4.04 49.58
N VAL A 771 -57.81 3.90 50.74
CA VAL A 771 -59.27 3.82 50.88
C VAL A 771 -59.72 4.99 51.74
N ASN A 772 -60.64 5.82 51.20
CA ASN A 772 -61.11 7.07 51.80
C ASN A 772 -59.95 7.98 52.27
N GLY A 773 -58.93 8.12 51.42
CA GLY A 773 -57.75 8.96 51.68
C GLY A 773 -56.71 8.36 52.63
N LYS A 774 -56.94 7.19 53.24
CA LYS A 774 -55.98 6.50 54.11
C LYS A 774 -55.25 5.39 53.37
N THR A 775 -53.92 5.40 53.43
CA THR A 775 -53.07 4.35 52.84
C THR A 775 -53.32 2.99 53.50
N LEU A 776 -53.46 1.95 52.69
CA LEU A 776 -53.55 0.58 53.17
C LEU A 776 -52.25 0.14 53.84
N LYS A 777 -52.41 -0.54 54.97
CA LYS A 777 -51.31 -0.98 55.82
C LYS A 777 -51.56 -2.41 56.29
N ASP A 778 -50.47 -3.13 56.50
CA ASP A 778 -50.50 -4.48 57.06
C ASP A 778 -50.83 -4.46 58.57
N SER A 779 -50.92 -5.64 59.17
CA SER A 779 -51.20 -5.83 60.61
C SER A 779 -50.16 -5.19 61.54
N ASN A 780 -48.98 -4.84 61.03
CA ASN A 780 -47.89 -4.17 61.75
C ASN A 780 -47.85 -2.65 61.48
N ASN A 781 -48.89 -2.10 60.86
CA ASN A 781 -49.04 -0.68 60.53
C ASN A 781 -48.01 -0.16 59.50
N LYS A 782 -47.42 -1.05 58.68
CA LYS A 782 -46.53 -0.72 57.56
C LYS A 782 -47.33 -0.62 56.25
N VAL A 783 -46.95 0.31 55.38
CA VAL A 783 -47.61 0.50 54.07
C VAL A 783 -47.49 -0.76 53.22
N ILE A 784 -48.61 -1.17 52.62
CA ILE A 784 -48.65 -2.26 51.65
C ILE A 784 -48.19 -1.71 50.30
N TYR A 785 -47.12 -2.28 49.76
CA TYR A 785 -46.67 -2.06 48.39
C TYR A 785 -46.93 -3.33 47.60
N VAL A 786 -47.60 -3.18 46.46
CA VAL A 786 -47.91 -4.28 45.55
C VAL A 786 -47.05 -4.13 44.31
N ASP A 787 -46.33 -5.17 43.93
CA ASP A 787 -45.57 -5.16 42.69
C ASP A 787 -46.53 -5.21 41.49
N VAL A 788 -46.22 -4.47 40.43
CA VAL A 788 -46.95 -4.54 39.17
C VAL A 788 -46.44 -5.73 38.38
N VAL A 789 -47.31 -6.70 38.11
CA VAL A 789 -47.02 -7.88 37.30
C VAL A 789 -48.00 -7.90 36.14
N ASP A 790 -47.47 -7.93 34.91
CA ASP A 790 -48.24 -7.88 33.66
C ASP A 790 -49.28 -6.74 33.62
N GLY A 791 -48.88 -5.55 34.07
CA GLY A 791 -49.75 -4.37 34.09
C GLY A 791 -50.76 -4.37 35.22
N VAL A 792 -50.74 -5.32 36.15
CA VAL A 792 -51.76 -5.44 37.20
C VAL A 792 -51.13 -5.40 38.58
N ALA A 793 -51.77 -4.65 39.49
CA ALA A 793 -51.46 -4.67 40.92
C ALA A 793 -52.77 -4.84 41.71
N SER A 794 -52.80 -5.81 42.63
CA SER A 794 -53.97 -6.11 43.45
C SER A 794 -53.65 -6.17 44.94
N ALA A 795 -54.55 -5.64 45.78
CA ALA A 795 -54.46 -5.74 47.23
C ALA A 795 -55.79 -6.19 47.84
N GLU A 796 -55.72 -7.00 48.88
CA GLU A 796 -56.91 -7.36 49.66
C GLU A 796 -57.25 -6.26 50.67
N TYR A 797 -58.54 -5.97 50.81
CA TYR A 797 -59.08 -4.99 51.74
C TYR A 797 -60.28 -5.57 52.49
N LEU A 798 -60.22 -5.61 53.82
CA LEU A 798 -61.36 -5.98 54.65
C LEU A 798 -62.26 -4.77 54.82
N VAL A 799 -63.47 -4.81 54.25
CA VAL A 799 -64.43 -3.73 54.34
C VAL A 799 -64.99 -3.68 55.77
N PRO A 800 -64.76 -2.61 56.55
CA PRO A 800 -65.25 -2.57 57.93
C PRO A 800 -66.79 -2.57 58.00
N LEU A 801 -67.38 -3.24 59.00
CA LEU A 801 -68.84 -3.26 59.21
C LEU A 801 -69.45 -1.85 59.30
N THR A 802 -68.69 -0.85 59.78
CA THR A 802 -69.12 0.55 59.87
C THR A 802 -69.33 1.25 58.51
N MET A 803 -68.95 0.60 57.40
CA MET A 803 -69.11 1.10 56.04
C MET A 803 -70.38 0.58 55.34
N ASN A 804 -71.21 -0.22 56.03
CA ASN A 804 -72.51 -0.67 55.54
C ASN A 804 -73.35 0.51 55.00
N GLY A 805 -73.81 0.40 53.74
CA GLY A 805 -74.60 1.44 53.07
C GLY A 805 -73.85 2.72 52.67
N LYS A 806 -72.51 2.76 52.73
CA LYS A 806 -71.68 3.95 52.40
C LYS A 806 -70.86 3.76 51.12
N GLU A 807 -70.35 4.86 50.58
CA GLU A 807 -69.37 4.85 49.48
C GLU A 807 -67.93 4.77 50.00
N LEU A 808 -67.07 4.13 49.21
CA LEU A 808 -65.62 4.06 49.39
C LEU A 808 -64.92 4.69 48.19
N ASN A 809 -64.04 5.66 48.44
CA ASN A 809 -63.11 6.20 47.46
C ASN A 809 -61.81 5.39 47.49
N ILE A 810 -61.47 4.76 46.37
CA ILE A 810 -60.27 3.95 46.20
C ILE A 810 -59.29 4.73 45.32
N THR A 811 -58.10 5.03 45.83
CA THR A 811 -57.01 5.64 45.07
C THR A 811 -55.88 4.65 44.88
N ALA A 812 -55.44 4.43 43.64
CA ALA A 812 -54.21 3.70 43.34
C ALA A 812 -53.10 4.69 42.96
N ILE A 813 -51.91 4.52 43.54
CA ILE A 813 -50.73 5.35 43.27
C ILE A 813 -49.61 4.43 42.78
N TYR A 814 -49.28 4.50 41.49
CA TYR A 814 -48.09 3.85 40.94
C TYR A 814 -46.87 4.73 41.23
N THR A 815 -45.85 4.17 41.88
CA THR A 815 -44.69 4.94 42.38
C THR A 815 -43.69 5.32 41.29
N GLY A 816 -43.89 4.88 40.05
CA GLY A 816 -42.88 4.93 39.00
C GLY A 816 -41.86 3.80 39.12
N SER A 817 -41.00 3.68 38.11
CA SER A 817 -39.87 2.74 38.07
C SER A 817 -38.66 3.37 37.38
N SER A 818 -37.59 2.60 37.18
CA SER A 818 -36.46 3.02 36.33
C SER A 818 -36.86 3.26 34.88
N LYS A 819 -38.01 2.74 34.43
CA LYS A 819 -38.48 2.84 33.03
C LYS A 819 -39.68 3.77 32.82
N PHE A 820 -40.47 4.03 33.86
CA PHE A 820 -41.76 4.71 33.70
C PHE A 820 -42.00 5.76 34.78
N ASN A 821 -42.69 6.86 34.42
CA ASN A 821 -43.09 7.89 35.38
C ASN A 821 -44.22 7.41 36.31
N LYS A 822 -44.31 8.04 37.48
CA LYS A 822 -45.39 7.83 38.47
C LYS A 822 -46.74 8.33 37.96
N SER A 823 -47.83 7.72 38.43
CA SER A 823 -49.21 8.12 38.11
C SER A 823 -50.16 7.82 39.28
N THR A 824 -51.36 8.38 39.25
CA THR A 824 -52.36 8.24 40.31
C THR A 824 -53.76 8.33 39.72
N GLU A 825 -54.67 7.46 40.16
CA GLU A 825 -56.08 7.48 39.76
C GLU A 825 -56.99 7.13 40.94
N SER A 826 -58.24 7.60 40.93
CA SER A 826 -59.24 7.28 41.96
C SER A 826 -60.62 6.93 41.39
N VAL A 827 -61.30 5.99 42.03
CA VAL A 827 -62.68 5.59 41.72
C VAL A 827 -63.52 5.48 42.99
N THR A 828 -64.84 5.59 42.88
CA THR A 828 -65.79 5.35 43.98
C THR A 828 -66.53 4.03 43.78
N GLY A 829 -66.70 3.26 44.87
CA GLY A 829 -67.53 2.05 44.91
C GLY A 829 -68.51 2.08 46.09
N SER A 830 -69.63 1.37 45.99
CA SER A 830 -70.69 1.36 47.01
C SER A 830 -70.68 0.07 47.84
N VAL A 831 -71.02 0.17 49.13
CA VAL A 831 -71.16 -0.96 50.05
C VAL A 831 -72.65 -1.27 50.26
N GLY A 832 -73.10 -2.50 49.97
CA GLY A 832 -74.51 -2.90 50.14
C GLY A 832 -74.98 -2.96 51.61
N PRO A 833 -76.28 -2.73 51.92
CA PRO A 833 -76.83 -2.81 53.29
C PRO A 833 -77.21 -4.25 53.74
N SER A 834 -77.09 -4.57 55.04
CA SER A 834 -77.59 -5.81 55.72
C SER A 834 -78.78 -5.56 56.66
N GLU A 835 -79.77 -6.47 56.71
CA GLU A 835 -81.00 -6.37 57.53
C GLU A 835 -81.12 -7.48 58.61
N PRO A 836 -81.07 -7.15 59.93
CA PRO A 836 -81.17 -8.15 61.02
C PRO A 836 -82.61 -8.40 61.53
N THR A 837 -82.84 -9.56 62.17
CA THR A 837 -84.13 -9.98 62.76
C THR A 837 -84.18 -9.73 64.28
N PHE A 838 -85.27 -9.13 64.82
CA PHE A 838 -85.41 -8.77 66.25
C PHE A 838 -86.78 -9.14 66.86
N THR A 839 -86.82 -9.79 68.04
CA THR A 839 -88.06 -10.30 68.66
C THR A 839 -88.08 -10.24 70.20
N THR A 840 -89.25 -10.11 70.83
CA THR A 840 -89.53 -10.16 72.30
C THR A 840 -90.69 -11.11 72.63
N SER A 841 -91.05 -11.32 73.91
CA SER A 841 -92.07 -12.30 74.34
C SER A 841 -93.20 -11.73 75.24
N ASP A 842 -94.36 -12.41 75.25
CA ASP A 842 -95.51 -12.12 76.14
C ASP A 842 -95.24 -12.56 77.59
N ILE A 843 -95.83 -11.87 78.59
CA ILE A 843 -95.63 -12.12 80.03
C ILE A 843 -96.97 -12.03 80.79
N THR A 844 -97.16 -12.82 81.85
CA THR A 844 -98.28 -12.70 82.81
C THR A 844 -97.73 -12.62 84.23
N ALA A 845 -98.22 -11.68 85.05
CA ALA A 845 -97.72 -11.45 86.41
C ALA A 845 -98.76 -10.78 87.32
N ALA A 846 -98.58 -10.80 88.64
CA ALA A 846 -99.38 -10.02 89.57
C ALA A 846 -98.82 -8.59 89.75
N ALA A 847 -99.66 -7.63 90.16
CA ALA A 847 -99.17 -6.29 90.52
C ALA A 847 -98.17 -6.40 91.69
N GLY A 848 -97.03 -5.72 91.59
CA GLY A 848 -95.93 -5.84 92.55
C GLY A 848 -94.92 -6.96 92.28
N GLU A 849 -95.16 -7.86 91.31
CA GLU A 849 -94.27 -8.99 91.00
C GLU A 849 -93.08 -8.57 90.11
N SER A 850 -91.92 -9.19 90.32
CA SER A 850 -90.75 -9.06 89.46
C SER A 850 -90.84 -9.99 88.24
N ILE A 851 -90.72 -9.41 87.04
CA ILE A 851 -90.77 -10.11 85.74
C ILE A 851 -89.46 -10.00 84.98
N ASN A 852 -89.20 -10.93 84.06
CA ASN A 852 -88.04 -10.92 83.17
C ASN A 852 -88.44 -10.53 81.75
N LEU A 853 -87.94 -9.39 81.27
CA LEU A 853 -88.12 -8.90 79.91
C LEU A 853 -86.91 -9.32 79.06
N THR A 854 -87.17 -10.03 77.95
CA THR A 854 -86.13 -10.58 77.07
C THR A 854 -86.41 -10.26 75.60
N ALA A 855 -85.38 -9.89 74.85
CA ALA A 855 -85.44 -9.73 73.40
C ALA A 855 -84.17 -10.31 72.73
N SER A 856 -84.30 -10.84 71.52
CA SER A 856 -83.21 -11.47 70.73
C SER A 856 -83.02 -10.81 69.37
N ILE A 857 -81.77 -10.67 68.92
CA ILE A 857 -81.36 -10.15 67.61
C ILE A 857 -80.28 -11.01 66.93
N THR A 858 -80.45 -11.28 65.63
CA THR A 858 -79.50 -12.00 64.77
C THR A 858 -79.41 -11.38 63.36
N ASP A 859 -78.21 -11.36 62.75
CA ASP A 859 -77.95 -10.88 61.38
C ASP A 859 -77.45 -12.05 60.52
N GLY A 860 -78.37 -12.83 59.94
CA GLY A 860 -78.06 -14.16 59.37
C GLY A 860 -77.40 -15.08 60.42
N ASP A 861 -76.29 -15.72 60.05
CA ASP A 861 -75.49 -16.56 60.96
C ASP A 861 -74.54 -15.73 61.88
N LYS A 862 -74.49 -14.40 61.71
CA LYS A 862 -73.60 -13.53 62.49
C LYS A 862 -74.24 -13.16 63.83
N ILE A 863 -73.49 -13.40 64.91
CA ILE A 863 -73.90 -13.03 66.26
C ILE A 863 -73.77 -11.51 66.45
N VAL A 864 -74.88 -10.83 66.73
CA VAL A 864 -74.89 -9.39 67.01
C VAL A 864 -74.56 -9.15 68.49
N ASN A 865 -73.39 -8.56 68.74
CA ASN A 865 -72.88 -8.23 70.09
C ASN A 865 -72.83 -6.73 70.38
N THR A 866 -73.46 -5.92 69.53
CA THR A 866 -73.46 -4.46 69.61
C THR A 866 -74.88 -3.92 69.66
N GLY A 867 -75.08 -2.84 70.41
CA GLY A 867 -76.37 -2.20 70.55
C GLY A 867 -77.03 -2.46 71.90
N LYS A 868 -78.18 -1.84 72.10
CA LYS A 868 -78.95 -1.89 73.35
C LYS A 868 -80.44 -1.93 73.06
N VAL A 869 -81.16 -2.63 73.92
CA VAL A 869 -82.62 -2.75 73.90
C VAL A 869 -83.21 -1.96 75.07
N VAL A 870 -84.28 -1.22 74.80
CA VAL A 870 -85.10 -0.58 75.82
C VAL A 870 -86.46 -1.26 75.81
N PHE A 871 -86.94 -1.67 77.00
CA PHE A 871 -88.30 -2.18 77.14
C PHE A 871 -89.25 -1.08 77.62
N LYS A 872 -90.49 -1.14 77.15
CA LYS A 872 -91.57 -0.24 77.54
C LYS A 872 -92.79 -1.05 77.92
N ILE A 873 -93.51 -0.63 78.95
CA ILE A 873 -94.82 -1.19 79.30
C ILE A 873 -95.88 -0.12 79.00
N ASN A 874 -96.81 -0.47 78.13
CA ASN A 874 -97.86 0.37 77.54
C ASN A 874 -97.35 1.73 77.06
N GLY A 875 -96.28 1.71 76.26
CA GLY A 875 -95.65 2.90 75.68
C GLY A 875 -94.74 3.69 76.63
N LYS A 876 -94.72 3.39 77.93
CA LYS A 876 -93.82 4.02 78.90
C LYS A 876 -92.57 3.18 79.10
N THR A 877 -91.41 3.80 78.90
CA THR A 877 -90.11 3.15 79.14
C THR A 877 -89.96 2.75 80.60
N ILE A 878 -89.55 1.51 80.83
CA ILE A 878 -89.26 1.02 82.19
C ILE A 878 -88.03 1.75 82.74
N LYS A 879 -88.08 2.07 84.03
CA LYS A 879 -87.08 2.84 84.74
C LYS A 879 -86.76 2.19 86.07
N ASP A 880 -85.54 2.37 86.55
CA ASP A 880 -85.15 1.94 87.89
C ASP A 880 -85.80 2.79 89.00
N ASP A 881 -85.59 2.42 90.26
CA ASP A 881 -86.17 3.08 91.45
C ASP A 881 -85.73 4.55 91.60
N ASN A 882 -84.69 4.99 90.86
CA ASN A 882 -84.22 6.37 90.80
C ASN A 882 -84.76 7.14 89.57
N GLY A 883 -85.68 6.55 88.80
CA GLY A 883 -86.34 7.16 87.65
C GLY A 883 -85.51 7.18 86.36
N LYS A 884 -84.40 6.44 86.28
CA LYS A 884 -83.52 6.36 85.09
C LYS A 884 -83.90 5.19 84.18
N VAL A 885 -83.84 5.41 82.87
CA VAL A 885 -84.16 4.38 81.86
C VAL A 885 -83.19 3.20 81.94
N ILE A 886 -83.74 1.97 81.96
CA ILE A 886 -82.94 0.75 81.91
C ILE A 886 -82.63 0.40 80.45
N TYR A 887 -81.35 0.28 80.12
CA TYR A 887 -80.86 -0.17 78.81
C TYR A 887 -80.27 -1.57 78.93
N ALA A 888 -80.91 -2.55 78.30
CA ALA A 888 -80.40 -3.90 78.20
C ALA A 888 -79.34 -3.95 77.10
N LYS A 889 -78.07 -4.22 77.44
CA LYS A 889 -77.05 -4.44 76.40
C LYS A 889 -77.34 -5.75 75.67
N VAL A 890 -77.20 -5.76 74.35
CA VAL A 890 -77.23 -7.00 73.59
C VAL A 890 -75.88 -7.69 73.77
N VAL A 891 -75.91 -8.88 74.34
CA VAL A 891 -74.74 -9.76 74.49
C VAL A 891 -75.14 -11.13 73.99
N ASN A 892 -74.34 -11.67 73.08
CA ASN A 892 -74.59 -12.92 72.38
C ASN A 892 -75.98 -12.97 71.71
N GLY A 893 -76.36 -11.88 71.05
CA GLY A 893 -77.66 -11.76 70.38
C GLY A 893 -78.86 -11.61 71.32
N ILE A 894 -78.69 -11.52 72.63
CA ILE A 894 -79.80 -11.47 73.59
C ILE A 894 -79.67 -10.24 74.51
N ALA A 895 -80.79 -9.59 74.79
CA ALA A 895 -80.94 -8.54 75.79
C ALA A 895 -81.97 -8.97 76.84
N LYS A 896 -81.62 -8.91 78.12
CA LYS A 896 -82.47 -9.33 79.25
C LYS A 896 -82.43 -8.31 80.39
N VAL A 897 -83.58 -8.01 80.98
CA VAL A 897 -83.75 -7.14 82.16
C VAL A 897 -84.82 -7.72 83.08
N GLU A 898 -84.54 -7.73 84.38
CA GLU A 898 -85.54 -8.02 85.42
C GLU A 898 -86.17 -6.70 85.90
N TYR A 899 -87.50 -6.67 86.06
CA TYR A 899 -88.26 -5.47 86.38
C TYR A 899 -89.44 -5.78 87.29
N THR A 900 -89.57 -5.05 88.40
CA THR A 900 -90.70 -5.19 89.33
C THR A 900 -91.85 -4.28 88.92
N LEU A 901 -93.03 -4.86 88.73
CA LEU A 901 -94.23 -4.12 88.39
C LEU A 901 -94.68 -3.25 89.57
N PRO A 902 -95.18 -2.01 89.36
CA PRO A 902 -95.70 -1.19 90.44
C PRO A 902 -96.84 -1.87 91.21
N ALA A 903 -96.83 -1.81 92.54
CA ALA A 903 -97.84 -2.47 93.36
C ALA A 903 -99.26 -1.88 93.21
N ASP A 904 -99.38 -0.67 92.66
CA ASP A 904 -100.64 0.01 92.37
C ASP A 904 -101.14 -0.19 90.92
N MET A 905 -100.49 -1.07 90.15
CA MET A 905 -100.87 -1.41 88.78
C MET A 905 -102.22 -2.14 88.75
N LYS A 906 -103.14 -1.73 87.86
CA LYS A 906 -104.48 -2.32 87.78
C LYS A 906 -104.46 -3.65 87.04
N ALA A 907 -105.28 -4.60 87.47
CA ALA A 907 -105.48 -5.87 86.76
C ALA A 907 -106.09 -5.61 85.37
N LYS A 908 -105.27 -5.74 84.32
CA LYS A 908 -105.60 -5.68 82.88
C LYS A 908 -104.36 -6.01 82.04
N GLU A 909 -104.53 -6.04 80.72
CA GLU A 909 -103.43 -6.16 79.77
C GLU A 909 -102.75 -4.81 79.45
N TYR A 910 -101.45 -4.88 79.21
CA TYR A 910 -100.53 -3.79 78.86
C TYR A 910 -99.61 -4.25 77.73
N ASN A 911 -99.15 -3.37 76.84
CA ASN A 911 -98.21 -3.76 75.78
C ASN A 911 -96.75 -3.74 76.28
N ILE A 912 -95.98 -4.81 76.11
CA ILE A 912 -94.52 -4.79 76.23
C ILE A 912 -93.91 -4.49 74.86
N THR A 913 -93.20 -3.37 74.74
CA THR A 913 -92.43 -3.04 73.53
C THR A 913 -90.94 -3.16 73.83
N ALA A 914 -90.21 -3.96 73.06
CA ALA A 914 -88.76 -3.96 73.02
C ALA A 914 -88.27 -3.12 71.83
N VAL A 915 -87.29 -2.24 72.04
CA VAL A 915 -86.72 -1.39 70.98
C VAL A 915 -85.22 -1.55 70.94
N PHE A 916 -84.67 -2.12 69.87
CA PHE A 916 -83.25 -2.26 69.63
C PHE A 916 -82.67 -1.02 68.92
N THR A 917 -81.50 -0.58 69.37
CA THR A 917 -80.72 0.50 68.75
C THR A 917 -79.25 0.14 68.71
N SER A 918 -78.60 0.32 67.55
CA SER A 918 -77.17 0.09 67.34
C SER A 918 -76.56 1.16 66.43
N PRO A 919 -75.25 1.47 66.54
CA PRO A 919 -74.56 2.33 65.57
C PRO A 919 -74.40 1.69 64.18
N ASN A 920 -74.48 0.36 64.09
CA ASN A 920 -74.14 -0.40 62.87
C ASN A 920 -75.36 -0.93 62.12
N TYR A 921 -76.55 -0.82 62.71
CA TYR A 921 -77.81 -1.33 62.17
C TYR A 921 -78.92 -0.33 62.44
N ASP A 922 -79.93 -0.33 61.58
CA ASP A 922 -81.12 0.47 61.78
C ASP A 922 -81.88 0.06 63.06
N LYS A 923 -82.71 0.98 63.55
CA LYS A 923 -83.51 0.78 64.76
C LYS A 923 -84.62 -0.25 64.50
N LEU A 924 -84.72 -1.25 65.38
CA LEU A 924 -85.76 -2.29 65.29
C LEU A 924 -86.66 -2.27 66.53
N GLU A 925 -87.92 -2.71 66.38
CA GLU A 925 -88.92 -2.72 67.45
C GLU A 925 -89.80 -3.97 67.35
N ASP A 926 -90.13 -4.59 68.49
CA ASP A 926 -91.11 -5.67 68.58
C ASP A 926 -92.05 -5.44 69.78
N VAL A 927 -93.33 -5.80 69.63
CA VAL A 927 -94.41 -5.52 70.60
C VAL A 927 -95.14 -6.81 70.97
N LYS A 928 -95.35 -7.01 72.27
CA LYS A 928 -95.98 -8.17 72.92
C LYS A 928 -96.90 -7.70 74.06
N THR A 929 -97.51 -8.62 74.79
CA THR A 929 -98.52 -8.36 75.82
C THR A 929 -98.02 -8.74 77.22
N LEU A 930 -98.26 -7.88 78.20
CA LEU A 930 -98.15 -8.11 79.64
C LEU A 930 -99.54 -8.16 80.26
N THR A 931 -99.92 -9.29 80.83
CA THR A 931 -101.19 -9.45 81.55
C THR A 931 -100.96 -9.32 83.05
N VAL A 932 -101.62 -8.36 83.70
CA VAL A 932 -101.57 -8.17 85.16
C VAL A 932 -102.85 -8.72 85.79
N ASN A 933 -102.71 -9.70 86.70
CA ASN A 933 -103.83 -10.40 87.36
C ASN A 933 -104.29 -9.76 88.67
#